data_AF-A0A0F5YLV0-F1
#
_entry.id   AF-A0A0F5YLV0-F1
#
_cell.length_a   1.000
_cell.length_b   1.000
_cell.length_c   1.000
_cell.angle_alpha   90.00
_cell.angle_beta   90.00
_cell.angle_gamma   90.00
#
_symmetry.space_group_name_H-M   'P 1'
#
loop_
_entity.id
_entity.type
_entity.pdbx_description
1 polymer ?
#
loop_
_entity_poly.entity_id
_entity_poly.type
_entity_poly.pdbx_seq_one_letter_code
_entity_poly.pdbx_strand_id
1 'polypeptide(L)'
;MIISHQTNPVYLKPNVIIEPLFNQWYAWSYLIPPATAAFYVANSHLKILESFIAASQVHQDALKNPAMRGAPFINYDESRLDELKALWETTKDKLAGLLELEQAIKDLEKLLREEAKGYSLEPLYQQVPEALKGYVELVYDAQNTPSIRLIEGLLYRSQYYNPAFQSVALSLGNIDQRSFVLSTPRLPDENSLHLNLSFADKRLDKLVQMREKPQAYQDILNLLEIPPQNEPLFTSLFTETPPSSQPKYQGNDVRVRYFGHACILIETEDISILCDPLVSYHTLDGIYRYSYADLPPTIDYALITHNHQDHVMFETLLQLRYKIKNIIVPKSSKGVLIDPSLKLILQQIGFTNVIEIDELEVIDIPQGEIVSLPVLGEHGDLNIAAKTAYLIQVKNRSILCAADSNNIEPQLYQHLSSLIKRLDILFIGMECEGAPFTWAYGSLLTQSIPRKIAQTRRLDGSDSHKAIKLINQLNPQQVYIYAMGQEPWLTFITSIQYTPESKPILESNKVIEYCQSKNIMSQRLFGSQEILLQANSESAVNLNFSVSYSHQELHQPISEFLSKLSQLDIKIYTEGDILRCNAPKGVLTSTMKTQLKERKPEIINYLNTQNQHKITLDYLKAEATLDESIYPQNPVIVGNQPKTILLTGATGFLGSFLLNELLHKTEAKIYCLVRSEQPELTEDKLKNVLKSASLWDESFKPRIIPIRGDLSQPIFGLSSEQFQQLADEIDVIYHNGAWVHHASPYSLLKQTNVLGTQEILRLACQSKTKPVHFISSVSVFNFNEYSQVKVINEQDDLEIGEVPNGGYSQSKWVAEKLVKIAAQRGLPSSIYRIGQISGSSQTGYFNNNDFLYRLMLGYIQLGSAPEGEMLLDIIPVDYASKALVHLSQKQEFIGKAFHLIHPQPVSSNLLFEQLGLMGYPIQRIPYQQWYSKLLEIAKRSPEHPLYPLVSLFSPTSSQKAKEKSMNLKLNCQNTIKGLAETSITCPPIDANLLKTYISQLVQKVN
;
A
#
# COMPACT_ATOMS: atom_id res chain seq x y z
N MET A 1 -23.43 28.10 -20.69
CA MET A 1 -22.89 29.47 -20.69
C MET A 1 -21.51 29.41 -21.29
N ILE A 2 -21.36 29.74 -22.57
CA ILE A 2 -20.06 29.87 -23.23
C ILE A 2 -19.59 31.29 -22.92
N ILE A 3 -18.82 31.45 -21.84
CA ILE A 3 -18.28 32.76 -21.43
C ILE A 3 -16.97 33.00 -22.18
N SER A 4 -16.78 34.25 -22.56
CA SER A 4 -15.76 34.83 -23.43
C SER A 4 -14.31 34.62 -22.97
N HIS A 5 -13.70 33.45 -23.23
CA HIS A 5 -12.24 33.25 -23.08
C HIS A 5 -11.41 33.90 -24.22
N GLN A 6 -12.00 34.76 -25.05
CA GLN A 6 -11.39 35.22 -26.31
C GLN A 6 -10.14 36.12 -26.15
N THR A 7 -9.77 36.56 -24.95
CA THR A 7 -8.59 37.45 -24.75
C THR A 7 -7.77 37.21 -23.49
N ASN A 8 -8.19 36.37 -22.54
CA ASN A 8 -7.45 36.19 -21.29
C ASN A 8 -6.27 35.22 -21.46
N PRO A 9 -5.07 35.56 -20.94
CA PRO A 9 -3.92 34.67 -20.96
C PRO A 9 -4.15 33.49 -20.01
N VAL A 10 -3.91 32.26 -20.48
CA VAL A 10 -4.14 31.02 -19.73
C VAL A 10 -2.84 30.23 -19.53
N TYR A 11 -2.81 29.40 -18.49
CA TYR A 11 -1.75 28.46 -18.16
C TYR A 11 -2.21 27.02 -18.39
N LEU A 12 -1.29 26.13 -18.72
CA LEU A 12 -1.54 24.70 -18.72
C LEU A 12 -1.67 24.23 -17.26
N LYS A 13 -2.76 23.50 -16.94
CA LYS A 13 -2.98 23.05 -15.56
C LYS A 13 -1.84 22.14 -15.06
N PRO A 14 -1.42 22.27 -13.80
CA PRO A 14 -0.33 21.47 -13.21
C PRO A 14 -0.53 19.94 -13.24
N ASN A 15 -1.78 19.47 -13.37
CA ASN A 15 -2.15 18.05 -13.39
C ASN A 15 -2.51 17.52 -14.79
N VAL A 16 -2.24 18.28 -15.86
CA VAL A 16 -2.34 17.75 -17.23
C VAL A 16 -1.24 16.73 -17.45
N ILE A 17 -1.61 15.50 -17.78
CA ILE A 17 -0.69 14.41 -18.11
C ILE A 17 -0.45 14.47 -19.62
N ILE A 18 0.81 14.31 -20.05
CA ILE A 18 1.21 14.28 -21.46
C ILE A 18 1.96 12.98 -21.73
N GLU A 19 1.24 11.93 -22.14
CA GLU A 19 1.84 10.63 -22.44
C GLU A 19 2.43 10.64 -23.86
N PRO A 20 3.73 10.32 -24.04
CA PRO A 20 4.32 10.13 -25.35
C PRO A 20 3.92 8.76 -25.91
N LEU A 21 3.55 8.70 -27.19
CA LEU A 21 3.07 7.48 -27.84
C LEU A 21 3.83 7.18 -29.12
N PHE A 22 4.13 5.91 -29.37
CA PHE A 22 4.61 5.38 -30.64
C PHE A 22 3.61 4.34 -31.14
N ASN A 23 2.92 4.65 -32.25
CA ASN A 23 1.83 3.82 -32.79
C ASN A 23 0.79 3.47 -31.70
N GLN A 24 0.40 4.46 -30.90
CA GLN A 24 -0.52 4.34 -29.75
C GLN A 24 0.03 3.59 -28.53
N TRP A 25 1.25 3.05 -28.54
CA TRP A 25 1.86 2.46 -27.34
C TRP A 25 2.63 3.51 -26.56
N TYR A 26 2.65 3.42 -25.22
CA TYR A 26 3.47 4.30 -24.39
C TYR A 26 4.93 4.23 -24.85
N ALA A 27 5.49 5.38 -25.26
CA ALA A 27 6.79 5.44 -25.87
C ALA A 27 7.89 5.53 -24.83
N TRP A 28 8.92 4.72 -25.04
CA TRP A 28 10.16 4.73 -24.28
C TRP A 28 11.35 4.55 -25.24
N SER A 29 12.57 4.62 -24.72
CA SER A 29 13.80 4.78 -25.51
C SER A 29 13.96 3.76 -26.65
N TYR A 30 13.66 2.49 -26.43
CA TYR A 30 13.83 1.43 -27.43
C TYR A 30 12.80 1.45 -28.57
N LEU A 31 11.78 2.32 -28.51
CA LEU A 31 10.83 2.54 -29.60
C LEU A 31 11.25 3.65 -30.57
N ILE A 32 12.41 4.29 -30.34
CA ILE A 32 12.93 5.36 -31.21
C ILE A 32 13.90 4.83 -32.28
N PRO A 33 14.94 4.04 -31.97
CA PRO A 33 15.79 3.45 -33.00
C PRO A 33 14.97 2.50 -33.89
N PRO A 34 15.06 2.59 -35.22
CA PRO A 34 14.25 1.74 -36.12
C PRO A 34 14.44 0.24 -35.89
N ALA A 35 15.69 -0.19 -35.66
CA ALA A 35 16.00 -1.59 -35.44
C ALA A 35 15.37 -2.13 -34.14
N THR A 36 15.45 -1.41 -33.03
CA THR A 36 14.83 -1.86 -31.77
C THR A 36 13.31 -1.72 -31.81
N ALA A 37 12.79 -0.64 -32.41
CA ALA A 37 11.35 -0.43 -32.60
C ALA A 37 10.73 -1.57 -33.41
N ALA A 38 11.41 -2.03 -34.48
CA ALA A 38 11.02 -3.17 -35.28
C ALA A 38 10.80 -4.44 -34.43
N PHE A 39 11.76 -4.74 -33.55
CA PHE A 39 11.67 -5.88 -32.65
C PHE A 39 10.56 -5.74 -31.61
N TYR A 40 10.34 -4.58 -30.98
CA TYR A 40 9.23 -4.40 -30.04
C TYR A 40 7.86 -4.48 -30.71
N VAL A 41 7.72 -3.90 -31.91
CA VAL A 41 6.47 -3.98 -32.68
C VAL A 41 6.15 -5.44 -33.01
N ALA A 42 7.12 -6.18 -33.55
CA ALA A 42 6.93 -7.57 -33.96
C ALA A 42 6.78 -8.55 -32.78
N ASN A 43 7.66 -8.43 -31.77
CA ASN A 43 7.80 -9.42 -30.71
C ASN A 43 7.07 -9.08 -29.42
N SER A 44 6.54 -7.86 -29.28
CA SER A 44 5.72 -7.46 -28.13
C SER A 44 4.35 -6.95 -28.58
N HIS A 45 4.25 -5.77 -29.20
CA HIS A 45 2.97 -5.10 -29.45
C HIS A 45 1.99 -5.95 -30.24
N LEU A 46 2.41 -6.51 -31.38
CA LEU A 46 1.54 -7.36 -32.21
C LEU A 46 1.15 -8.67 -31.51
N LYS A 47 2.06 -9.28 -30.72
CA LYS A 47 1.77 -10.52 -29.99
C LYS A 47 0.82 -10.29 -28.81
N ILE A 48 0.94 -9.16 -28.12
CA ILE A 48 0.03 -8.77 -27.02
C ILE A 48 -1.37 -8.52 -27.58
N LEU A 49 -1.47 -7.80 -28.70
CA LEU A 49 -2.74 -7.58 -29.39
C LEU A 49 -3.35 -8.89 -29.88
N GLU A 50 -2.57 -9.75 -30.54
CA GLU A 50 -3.03 -11.07 -31.00
C GLU A 50 -3.54 -11.93 -29.84
N SER A 51 -2.83 -11.95 -28.71
CA SER A 51 -3.23 -12.64 -27.48
C SER A 51 -4.57 -12.12 -26.94
N PHE A 52 -4.75 -10.79 -26.88
CA PHE A 52 -6.00 -10.20 -26.41
C PHE A 52 -7.17 -10.46 -27.37
N ILE A 53 -6.92 -10.36 -28.68
CA ILE A 53 -7.94 -10.64 -29.71
C ILE A 53 -8.41 -12.09 -29.62
N ALA A 54 -7.50 -13.03 -29.32
CA ALA A 54 -7.83 -14.42 -29.14
C ALA A 54 -8.54 -14.73 -27.81
N ALA A 55 -8.22 -14.00 -26.73
CA ALA A 55 -8.68 -14.30 -25.37
C ALA A 55 -8.74 -13.09 -24.43
N SER A 56 -9.60 -12.11 -24.73
CA SER A 56 -9.83 -10.88 -23.95
C SER A 56 -10.12 -11.13 -22.46
N GLN A 57 -10.95 -12.13 -22.16
CA GLN A 57 -11.33 -12.45 -20.77
C GLN A 57 -10.11 -12.91 -19.93
N VAL A 58 -9.13 -13.59 -20.53
CA VAL A 58 -7.90 -14.01 -19.83
C VAL A 58 -7.08 -12.80 -19.37
N HIS A 59 -7.01 -11.76 -20.19
CA HIS A 59 -6.32 -10.53 -19.84
C HIS A 59 -7.01 -9.81 -18.68
N GLN A 60 -8.34 -9.70 -18.70
CA GLN A 60 -9.11 -9.12 -17.61
C GLN A 60 -8.96 -9.92 -16.31
N ASP A 61 -9.05 -11.25 -16.39
CA ASP A 61 -8.94 -12.12 -15.23
C ASP A 61 -7.54 -12.09 -14.63
N ALA A 62 -6.50 -12.02 -15.47
CA ALA A 62 -5.12 -11.85 -15.02
C ALA A 62 -4.96 -10.53 -14.24
N LEU A 63 -5.51 -9.42 -14.74
CA LEU A 63 -5.39 -8.11 -14.10
C LEU A 63 -6.16 -7.98 -12.77
N LYS A 64 -7.11 -8.88 -12.48
CA LYS A 64 -7.72 -8.99 -11.14
C LYS A 64 -6.71 -9.43 -10.08
N ASN A 65 -5.65 -10.13 -10.47
CA ASN A 65 -4.55 -10.49 -9.59
C ASN A 65 -3.47 -9.39 -9.59
N PRO A 66 -3.25 -8.68 -8.47
CA PRO A 66 -2.20 -7.64 -8.38
C PRO A 66 -0.80 -8.13 -8.74
N ALA A 67 -0.49 -9.42 -8.54
CA ALA A 67 0.82 -10.01 -8.87
C ALA A 67 1.06 -10.15 -10.38
N MET A 68 0.02 -10.02 -11.21
CA MET A 68 0.12 -10.05 -12.67
C MET A 68 0.21 -8.64 -13.28
N ARG A 69 0.22 -7.58 -12.46
CA ARG A 69 0.50 -6.23 -12.96
C ARG A 69 1.94 -6.17 -13.45
N GLY A 70 2.17 -5.37 -14.49
CA GLY A 70 3.43 -5.40 -15.23
C GLY A 70 3.41 -6.40 -16.37
N ALA A 71 2.85 -7.60 -16.20
CA ALA A 71 2.79 -8.66 -17.22
C ALA A 71 2.10 -8.21 -18.53
N PRO A 72 2.28 -8.91 -19.68
CA PRO A 72 1.86 -8.46 -21.01
C PRO A 72 0.34 -8.61 -21.24
N PHE A 73 -0.47 -8.03 -20.36
CA PHE A 73 -1.92 -8.00 -20.43
C PHE A 73 -2.44 -6.58 -20.68
N ILE A 74 -3.22 -6.44 -21.75
CA ILE A 74 -4.01 -5.24 -22.06
C ILE A 74 -5.08 -4.98 -20.98
N ASN A 75 -5.10 -3.74 -20.47
CA ASN A 75 -6.06 -3.24 -19.49
C ASN A 75 -7.27 -2.56 -20.14
N TYR A 76 -8.01 -3.30 -20.95
CA TYR A 76 -9.30 -2.91 -21.51
C TYR A 76 -10.31 -4.03 -21.34
N ASP A 77 -11.60 -3.68 -21.36
CA ASP A 77 -12.67 -4.67 -21.44
C ASP A 77 -12.97 -5.05 -22.91
N GLU A 78 -13.91 -5.97 -23.11
CA GLU A 78 -14.28 -6.46 -24.45
C GLU A 78 -14.93 -5.39 -25.34
N SER A 79 -15.43 -4.29 -24.77
CA SER A 79 -16.07 -3.22 -25.55
C SER A 79 -15.11 -2.54 -26.52
N ARG A 80 -13.79 -2.61 -26.25
CA ARG A 80 -12.74 -2.03 -27.09
C ARG A 80 -12.09 -3.03 -28.06
N LEU A 81 -12.62 -4.26 -28.15
CA LEU A 81 -12.01 -5.34 -28.94
C LEU A 81 -11.86 -5.01 -30.43
N ASP A 82 -12.90 -4.42 -31.04
CA ASP A 82 -12.88 -4.07 -32.47
C ASP A 82 -11.83 -2.99 -32.79
N GLU A 83 -11.64 -2.01 -31.89
CA GLU A 83 -10.60 -0.99 -32.03
C GLU A 83 -9.19 -1.58 -31.93
N LEU A 84 -8.98 -2.53 -31.00
CA LEU A 84 -7.70 -3.23 -30.86
C LEU A 84 -7.42 -4.14 -32.06
N LYS A 85 -8.44 -4.78 -32.62
CA LYS A 85 -8.32 -5.54 -33.87
C LYS A 85 -7.95 -4.64 -35.05
N ALA A 86 -8.62 -3.49 -35.17
CA ALA A 86 -8.29 -2.50 -36.19
C ALA A 86 -6.86 -1.95 -36.01
N LEU A 87 -6.42 -1.72 -34.76
CA LEU A 87 -5.04 -1.32 -34.46
C LEU A 87 -4.04 -2.41 -34.86
N TRP A 88 -4.33 -3.70 -34.58
CA TRP A 88 -3.48 -4.81 -34.99
C TRP A 88 -3.34 -4.91 -36.51
N GLU A 89 -4.46 -4.84 -37.25
CA GLU A 89 -4.47 -4.87 -38.72
C GLU A 89 -3.71 -3.67 -39.31
N THR A 90 -4.01 -2.46 -38.81
CA THR A 90 -3.37 -1.22 -39.24
C THR A 90 -1.88 -1.19 -38.91
N THR A 91 -1.47 -1.76 -37.76
CA THR A 91 -0.06 -1.86 -37.38
C THR A 91 0.71 -2.73 -38.37
N LYS A 92 0.15 -3.86 -38.79
CA LYS A 92 0.79 -4.74 -39.79
C LYS A 92 0.96 -4.08 -41.14
N ASP A 93 -0.04 -3.29 -41.56
CA ASP A 93 0.00 -2.58 -42.84
C ASP A 93 0.96 -1.37 -42.79
N LYS A 94 0.72 -0.44 -41.85
CA LYS A 94 1.48 0.82 -41.78
C LYS A 94 2.92 0.65 -41.31
N LEU A 95 3.22 -0.37 -40.50
CA LEU A 95 4.57 -0.67 -40.02
C LEU A 95 5.19 -1.88 -40.72
N ALA A 96 4.70 -2.26 -41.91
CA ALA A 96 5.24 -3.39 -42.68
C ALA A 96 6.76 -3.30 -42.89
N GLY A 97 7.30 -2.10 -43.14
CA GLY A 97 8.75 -1.90 -43.30
C GLY A 97 9.55 -2.20 -42.02
N LEU A 98 8.99 -1.94 -40.84
CA LEU A 98 9.63 -2.35 -39.58
C LEU A 98 9.59 -3.88 -39.40
N LEU A 99 8.49 -4.54 -39.79
CA LEU A 99 8.40 -5.99 -39.75
C LEU A 99 9.38 -6.65 -40.72
N GLU A 100 9.58 -6.07 -41.90
CA GLU A 100 10.61 -6.48 -42.86
C GLU A 100 12.02 -6.31 -42.26
N LEU A 101 12.30 -5.16 -41.63
CA LEU A 101 13.59 -4.91 -40.99
C LEU A 101 13.90 -5.91 -39.87
N GLU A 102 12.90 -6.23 -39.05
CA GLU A 102 13.02 -7.24 -37.97
C GLU A 102 13.42 -8.62 -38.52
N GLN A 103 12.69 -9.07 -39.55
CA GLN A 103 12.94 -10.35 -40.18
C GLN A 103 14.31 -10.38 -40.87
N ALA A 104 14.69 -9.28 -41.55
CA ALA A 104 15.99 -9.16 -42.19
C ALA A 104 17.16 -9.26 -41.19
N ILE A 105 17.03 -8.68 -40.00
CA ILE A 105 18.05 -8.80 -38.94
C ILE A 105 18.17 -10.26 -38.48
N LYS A 106 17.04 -10.94 -38.22
CA LYS A 106 17.02 -12.36 -37.85
C LYS A 106 17.64 -13.25 -38.92
N ASP A 107 17.31 -13.00 -40.19
CA ASP A 107 17.83 -13.76 -41.33
C ASP A 107 19.34 -13.56 -41.50
N LEU A 108 19.83 -12.33 -41.32
CA LEU A 108 21.26 -12.04 -41.39
C LEU A 108 22.03 -12.68 -40.23
N GLU A 109 21.52 -12.65 -39.00
CA GLU A 109 22.15 -13.36 -37.89
C GLU A 109 22.18 -14.88 -38.11
N LYS A 110 21.11 -15.43 -38.69
CA LYS A 110 21.07 -16.84 -39.05
C LYS A 110 22.12 -17.16 -40.12
N LEU A 111 22.20 -16.36 -41.19
CA LEU A 111 23.21 -16.50 -42.24
C LEU A 111 24.63 -16.48 -41.64
N LEU A 112 24.92 -15.54 -40.74
CA LEU A 112 26.23 -15.45 -40.09
C LEU A 112 26.54 -16.70 -39.25
N ARG A 113 25.60 -17.22 -38.46
CA ARG A 113 25.83 -18.48 -37.70
C ARG A 113 26.11 -19.67 -38.63
N GLU A 114 25.41 -19.75 -39.74
CA GLU A 114 25.47 -20.88 -40.66
C GLU A 114 26.72 -20.84 -41.56
N GLU A 115 27.10 -19.66 -42.06
CA GLU A 115 28.14 -19.52 -43.11
C GLU A 115 29.45 -18.91 -42.63
N ALA A 116 29.43 -18.07 -41.58
CA ALA A 116 30.61 -17.33 -41.16
C ALA A 116 31.55 -18.20 -40.31
N LYS A 117 32.35 -19.06 -40.95
CA LYS A 117 33.25 -20.05 -40.32
C LYS A 117 34.68 -19.56 -40.00
N GLY A 118 34.90 -18.25 -39.90
CA GLY A 118 36.19 -17.64 -39.57
C GLY A 118 37.00 -17.16 -40.77
N TYR A 119 36.46 -17.28 -41.99
CA TYR A 119 37.04 -16.73 -43.21
C TYR A 119 36.57 -15.29 -43.44
N SER A 120 37.06 -14.61 -44.48
CA SER A 120 36.56 -13.26 -44.84
C SER A 120 35.04 -13.23 -44.94
N LEU A 121 34.42 -12.21 -44.34
CA LEU A 121 32.97 -11.96 -44.41
C LEU A 121 32.55 -11.25 -45.70
N GLU A 122 33.51 -10.74 -46.49
CA GLU A 122 33.25 -9.97 -47.71
C GLU A 122 32.28 -10.68 -48.69
N PRO A 123 32.41 -12.00 -48.98
CA PRO A 123 31.47 -12.67 -49.89
C PRO A 123 30.02 -12.70 -49.38
N LEU A 124 29.82 -12.65 -48.05
CA LEU A 124 28.49 -12.68 -47.44
C LEU A 124 27.73 -11.37 -47.64
N TYR A 125 28.39 -10.26 -47.97
CA TYR A 125 27.71 -8.99 -48.26
C TYR A 125 26.75 -9.08 -49.45
N GLN A 126 27.00 -9.98 -50.42
CA GLN A 126 26.07 -10.22 -51.54
C GLN A 126 24.75 -10.87 -51.09
N GLN A 127 24.80 -11.59 -49.96
CA GLN A 127 23.68 -12.34 -49.36
C GLN A 127 23.01 -11.58 -48.21
N VAL A 128 23.52 -10.41 -47.82
CA VAL A 128 22.84 -9.52 -46.86
C VAL A 128 21.43 -9.21 -47.39
N PRO A 129 20.37 -9.37 -46.57
CA PRO A 129 19.00 -9.05 -47.00
C PRO A 129 18.88 -7.62 -47.53
N GLU A 130 18.05 -7.41 -48.55
CA GLU A 130 17.90 -6.09 -49.22
C GLU A 130 17.61 -4.95 -48.23
N ALA A 131 16.74 -5.19 -47.24
CA ALA A 131 16.40 -4.21 -46.20
C ALA A 131 17.61 -3.73 -45.35
N LEU A 132 18.70 -4.50 -45.31
CA LEU A 132 19.90 -4.20 -44.54
C LEU A 132 21.11 -3.81 -45.40
N LYS A 133 21.03 -3.92 -46.73
CA LYS A 133 22.16 -3.59 -47.62
C LYS A 133 22.57 -2.13 -47.44
N GLY A 134 23.83 -1.92 -47.04
CA GLY A 134 24.40 -0.60 -46.77
C GLY A 134 24.11 -0.03 -45.37
N TYR A 135 23.33 -0.73 -44.54
CA TYR A 135 23.01 -0.31 -43.15
C TYR A 135 23.80 -1.08 -42.08
N VAL A 136 24.60 -2.06 -42.48
CA VAL A 136 25.30 -2.96 -41.56
C VAL A 136 26.76 -3.15 -41.93
N GLU A 137 27.57 -3.46 -40.93
CA GLU A 137 28.90 -4.05 -41.09
C GLU A 137 28.89 -5.46 -40.50
N LEU A 138 29.43 -6.44 -41.22
CA LEU A 138 29.61 -7.80 -40.74
C LEU A 138 30.97 -7.87 -40.06
N VAL A 139 31.02 -8.34 -38.82
CA VAL A 139 32.25 -8.35 -38.02
C VAL A 139 32.48 -9.69 -37.34
N TYR A 140 33.74 -9.98 -37.01
CA TYR A 140 34.11 -10.98 -36.01
C TYR A 140 34.58 -10.29 -34.74
N ASP A 141 34.24 -10.86 -33.59
CA ASP A 141 34.91 -10.51 -32.34
C ASP A 141 36.31 -11.19 -32.24
N ALA A 142 37.03 -10.92 -31.15
CA ALA A 142 38.35 -11.50 -30.92
C ALA A 142 38.33 -13.03 -30.68
N GLN A 143 37.15 -13.64 -30.47
CA GLN A 143 36.95 -15.08 -30.35
C GLN A 143 36.51 -15.71 -31.69
N ASN A 144 36.49 -14.93 -32.77
CA ASN A 144 36.03 -15.34 -34.08
C ASN A 144 34.53 -15.68 -34.13
N THR A 145 33.73 -15.05 -33.25
CA THR A 145 32.26 -15.13 -33.28
C THR A 145 31.73 -14.05 -34.23
N PRO A 146 30.93 -14.42 -35.25
CA PRO A 146 30.39 -13.45 -36.18
C PRO A 146 29.25 -12.64 -35.55
N SER A 147 29.14 -11.36 -35.91
CA SER A 147 28.09 -10.46 -35.45
C SER A 147 27.78 -9.37 -36.48
N ILE A 148 26.69 -8.63 -36.22
CA ILE A 148 26.24 -7.50 -37.03
C ILE A 148 26.51 -6.22 -36.23
N ARG A 149 27.17 -5.24 -36.85
CA ARG A 149 27.18 -3.87 -36.35
C ARG A 149 26.24 -3.01 -37.19
N LEU A 150 25.20 -2.45 -36.56
CA LEU A 150 24.25 -1.55 -37.20
C LEU A 150 24.85 -0.16 -37.37
N ILE A 151 24.60 0.47 -38.53
CA ILE A 151 24.95 1.86 -38.78
C ILE A 151 23.75 2.73 -38.38
N GLU A 152 23.56 2.93 -37.08
CA GLU A 152 22.38 3.59 -36.48
C GLU A 152 22.05 4.94 -37.14
N GLY A 153 23.05 5.77 -37.39
CA GLY A 153 22.86 7.07 -38.04
C GLY A 153 22.25 6.97 -39.44
N LEU A 154 22.55 5.92 -40.21
CA LEU A 154 21.90 5.69 -41.50
C LEU A 154 20.49 5.15 -41.32
N LEU A 155 20.25 4.26 -40.35
CA LEU A 155 18.91 3.76 -40.05
C LEU A 155 17.95 4.89 -39.67
N TYR A 156 18.37 5.86 -38.86
CA TYR A 156 17.58 7.06 -38.55
C TYR A 156 17.25 7.93 -39.77
N ARG A 157 18.01 7.81 -40.86
CA ARG A 157 17.80 8.54 -42.12
C ARG A 157 17.17 7.68 -43.22
N SER A 158 16.87 6.43 -42.90
CA SER A 158 16.24 5.48 -43.81
C SER A 158 14.72 5.60 -43.75
N GLN A 159 14.04 4.88 -44.64
CA GLN A 159 12.59 4.73 -44.62
C GLN A 159 12.04 4.08 -43.33
N TYR A 160 12.89 3.39 -42.56
CA TYR A 160 12.48 2.68 -41.35
C TYR A 160 12.29 3.61 -40.15
N TYR A 161 12.83 4.84 -40.18
CA TYR A 161 12.55 5.85 -39.16
C TYR A 161 11.47 6.81 -39.66
N ASN A 162 10.28 6.75 -39.05
CA ASN A 162 9.18 7.62 -39.42
C ASN A 162 8.55 8.29 -38.17
N PRO A 163 8.86 9.57 -37.90
CA PRO A 163 8.27 10.32 -36.80
C PRO A 163 6.74 10.49 -36.88
N ALA A 164 6.10 10.22 -38.02
CA ALA A 164 4.64 10.30 -38.14
C ALA A 164 3.89 9.25 -37.30
N PHE A 165 4.59 8.23 -36.80
CA PHE A 165 4.04 7.27 -35.84
C PHE A 165 4.15 7.73 -34.38
N GLN A 166 4.80 8.87 -34.13
CA GLN A 166 4.85 9.48 -32.81
C GLN A 166 3.64 10.40 -32.62
N SER A 167 3.08 10.37 -31.42
CA SER A 167 1.98 11.25 -31.01
C SER A 167 2.06 11.49 -29.50
N VAL A 168 1.25 12.42 -28.99
CA VAL A 168 1.08 12.62 -27.54
C VAL A 168 -0.39 12.53 -27.18
N ALA A 169 -0.69 11.95 -26.02
CA ALA A 169 -2.03 11.93 -25.43
C ALA A 169 -2.08 12.85 -24.21
N LEU A 170 -3.07 13.74 -24.18
CA LEU A 170 -3.27 14.72 -23.13
C LEU A 170 -4.53 14.37 -22.37
N SER A 171 -4.43 14.31 -21.05
CA SER A 171 -5.59 14.05 -20.19
C SER A 171 -5.45 14.78 -18.85
N LEU A 172 -6.59 14.98 -18.18
CA LEU A 172 -6.62 15.35 -16.78
C LEU A 172 -6.74 14.06 -15.97
N GLY A 173 -5.83 13.85 -15.02
CA GLY A 173 -5.85 12.63 -14.24
C GLY A 173 -5.07 12.74 -12.94
N ASN A 174 -5.26 11.73 -12.09
CA ASN A 174 -4.43 11.50 -10.93
C ASN A 174 -3.31 10.52 -11.31
N ILE A 175 -2.06 10.99 -11.34
CA ILE A 175 -0.91 10.16 -11.70
C ILE A 175 -0.74 8.92 -10.79
N ASP A 176 -1.14 9.02 -9.52
CA ASP A 176 -0.99 7.93 -8.52
C ASP A 176 -1.95 6.76 -8.78
N GLN A 177 -2.92 6.93 -9.69
CA GLN A 177 -3.93 5.93 -10.03
C GLN A 177 -3.74 5.34 -11.44
N ARG A 178 -2.65 5.69 -12.13
CA ARG A 178 -2.39 5.18 -13.48
C ARG A 178 -2.07 3.69 -13.44
N SER A 179 -2.69 2.96 -14.37
CA SER A 179 -2.39 1.55 -14.59
C SER A 179 -1.07 1.39 -15.33
N PHE A 180 -0.49 0.18 -15.27
CA PHE A 180 0.74 -0.13 -15.98
C PHE A 180 0.61 0.11 -17.49
N VAL A 181 1.58 0.79 -18.09
CA VAL A 181 1.40 1.42 -19.42
C VAL A 181 2.03 0.66 -20.57
N LEU A 182 3.04 -0.18 -20.31
CA LEU A 182 3.85 -0.79 -21.37
C LEU A 182 3.18 -2.01 -22.03
N SER A 183 2.07 -2.51 -21.46
CA SER A 183 1.31 -3.64 -21.98
C SER A 183 -0.02 -3.26 -22.63
N THR A 184 -0.38 -1.97 -22.63
CA THR A 184 -1.70 -1.51 -23.07
C THR A 184 -1.55 -0.32 -24.03
N PRO A 185 -2.05 -0.40 -25.28
CA PRO A 185 -2.07 0.77 -26.17
C PRO A 185 -3.02 1.85 -25.61
N ARG A 186 -2.83 3.10 -26.02
CA ARG A 186 -3.68 4.24 -25.71
C ARG A 186 -4.61 4.50 -26.88
N LEU A 187 -5.85 4.06 -26.71
CA LEU A 187 -6.91 4.35 -27.66
C LEU A 187 -7.55 5.71 -27.29
N PRO A 188 -7.94 6.54 -28.27
CA PRO A 188 -8.68 7.76 -28.01
C PRO A 188 -9.98 7.48 -27.24
N ASP A 189 -10.38 8.40 -26.37
CA ASP A 189 -11.66 8.39 -25.66
C ASP A 189 -12.09 9.82 -25.32
N GLU A 190 -13.22 9.97 -24.62
CA GLU A 190 -13.78 11.28 -24.26
C GLU A 190 -12.93 12.10 -23.27
N ASN A 191 -11.96 11.46 -22.60
CA ASN A 191 -11.11 12.07 -21.58
C ASN A 191 -9.64 12.23 -22.02
N SER A 192 -9.28 11.69 -23.20
CA SER A 192 -7.92 11.69 -23.73
C SER A 192 -7.87 12.34 -25.12
N LEU A 193 -7.18 13.48 -25.21
CA LEU A 193 -6.93 14.18 -26.45
C LEU A 193 -5.62 13.72 -27.09
N HIS A 194 -5.71 13.08 -28.24
CA HIS A 194 -4.54 12.64 -29.00
C HIS A 194 -4.12 13.71 -30.01
N LEU A 195 -2.87 14.15 -29.93
CA LEU A 195 -2.25 15.06 -30.90
C LEU A 195 -1.19 14.32 -31.71
N ASN A 196 -1.32 14.35 -33.03
CA ASN A 196 -0.35 13.77 -33.96
C ASN A 196 0.85 14.68 -34.13
N LEU A 197 1.62 14.84 -33.05
CA LEU A 197 2.86 15.61 -33.01
C LEU A 197 4.02 14.65 -32.80
N SER A 198 5.01 14.75 -33.69
CA SER A 198 6.29 14.06 -33.44
C SER A 198 6.93 14.59 -32.16
N PHE A 199 7.72 13.76 -31.49
CA PHE A 199 8.35 14.17 -30.23
C PHE A 199 9.23 15.41 -30.40
N ALA A 200 9.93 15.54 -31.54
CA ALA A 200 10.76 16.70 -31.87
C ALA A 200 9.99 18.01 -32.18
N ASP A 201 8.66 17.96 -32.33
CA ASP A 201 7.86 19.11 -32.73
C ASP A 201 7.91 20.23 -31.67
N LYS A 202 8.19 21.46 -32.12
CA LYS A 202 8.34 22.63 -31.25
C LYS A 202 7.01 23.19 -30.73
N ARG A 203 5.89 22.79 -31.33
CA ARG A 203 4.56 23.11 -30.80
C ARG A 203 4.33 22.45 -29.44
N LEU A 204 4.90 21.26 -29.22
CA LEU A 204 4.88 20.63 -27.89
C LEU A 204 5.64 21.47 -26.86
N ASP A 205 6.81 22.02 -27.21
CA ASP A 205 7.57 22.93 -26.32
C ASP A 205 6.75 24.17 -25.95
N LYS A 206 6.00 24.72 -26.91
CA LYS A 206 5.12 25.88 -26.66
C LYS A 206 3.99 25.55 -25.70
N LEU A 207 3.36 24.39 -25.84
CA LEU A 207 2.32 23.93 -24.92
C LEU A 207 2.86 23.75 -23.50
N VAL A 208 3.99 23.05 -23.32
CA VAL A 208 4.52 22.76 -21.98
C VAL A 208 5.11 23.99 -21.29
N GLN A 209 5.60 24.98 -22.05
CA GLN A 209 6.00 26.30 -21.53
C GLN A 209 4.83 27.04 -20.87
N MET A 210 3.59 26.73 -21.25
CA MET A 210 2.40 27.31 -20.62
C MET A 210 2.17 26.84 -19.18
N ARG A 211 2.95 25.88 -18.68
CA ARG A 211 3.03 25.59 -17.24
C ARG A 211 3.65 26.73 -16.43
N GLU A 212 4.31 27.70 -17.07
CA GLU A 212 5.01 28.80 -16.39
C GLU A 212 4.70 30.16 -17.00
N LYS A 213 4.55 30.20 -18.33
CA LYS A 213 4.35 31.44 -19.08
C LYS A 213 2.99 31.40 -19.76
N PRO A 214 2.04 32.26 -19.39
CA PRO A 214 0.71 32.17 -19.97
C PRO A 214 0.72 32.63 -21.43
N GLN A 215 -0.23 32.12 -22.22
CA GLN A 215 -0.46 32.56 -23.60
C GLN A 215 -1.96 32.75 -23.83
N ALA A 216 -2.33 33.51 -24.86
CA ALA A 216 -3.73 33.62 -25.25
C ALA A 216 -4.25 32.24 -25.69
N TYR A 217 -5.43 31.86 -25.19
CA TYR A 217 -6.01 30.55 -25.49
C TYR A 217 -6.18 30.30 -26.99
N GLN A 218 -6.60 31.32 -27.75
CA GLN A 218 -6.80 31.20 -29.20
C GLN A 218 -5.48 30.93 -29.95
N ASP A 219 -4.36 31.48 -29.48
CA ASP A 219 -3.06 31.29 -30.12
C ASP A 219 -2.62 29.83 -30.02
N ILE A 220 -2.74 29.21 -28.83
CA ILE A 220 -2.37 27.81 -28.64
C ILE A 220 -3.36 26.85 -29.32
N LEU A 221 -4.66 27.19 -29.34
CA LEU A 221 -5.69 26.43 -30.05
C LEU A 221 -5.37 26.36 -31.55
N ASN A 222 -5.05 27.51 -32.15
CA ASN A 222 -4.70 27.61 -33.57
C ASN A 222 -3.35 26.93 -33.85
N LEU A 223 -2.35 27.11 -32.98
CA LEU A 223 -1.02 26.54 -33.15
C LEU A 223 -1.03 25.00 -33.19
N LEU A 224 -1.87 24.38 -32.35
CA LEU A 224 -2.01 22.94 -32.27
C LEU A 224 -3.06 22.36 -33.22
N GLU A 225 -3.71 23.20 -34.03
CA GLU A 225 -4.71 22.80 -35.03
C GLU A 225 -5.83 21.92 -34.42
N ILE A 226 -6.32 22.29 -33.23
CA ILE A 226 -7.31 21.50 -32.50
C ILE A 226 -8.66 21.52 -33.24
N PRO A 227 -9.23 20.35 -33.61
CA PRO A 227 -10.53 20.30 -34.27
C PRO A 227 -11.67 20.80 -33.38
N PRO A 228 -12.73 21.43 -33.93
CA PRO A 228 -13.85 21.98 -33.15
C PRO A 228 -14.50 20.98 -32.18
N GLN A 229 -14.58 19.71 -32.56
CA GLN A 229 -15.13 18.65 -31.70
C GLN A 229 -14.29 18.36 -30.44
N ASN A 230 -12.99 18.66 -30.48
CA ASN A 230 -12.05 18.42 -29.38
C ASN A 230 -11.80 19.67 -28.53
N GLU A 231 -12.29 20.83 -28.98
CA GLU A 231 -12.10 22.11 -28.29
C GLU A 231 -12.61 22.11 -26.84
N PRO A 232 -13.75 21.49 -26.47
CA PRO A 232 -14.19 21.45 -25.08
C PRO A 232 -13.21 20.71 -24.15
N LEU A 233 -12.70 19.55 -24.59
CA LEU A 233 -11.71 18.79 -23.84
C LEU A 233 -10.40 19.57 -23.74
N PHE A 234 -9.94 20.15 -24.84
CA PHE A 234 -8.73 20.97 -24.87
C PHE A 234 -8.84 22.19 -23.95
N THR A 235 -9.97 22.91 -23.97
CA THR A 235 -10.25 24.05 -23.07
C THR A 235 -10.09 23.63 -21.61
N SER A 236 -10.57 22.43 -21.26
CA SER A 236 -10.53 21.93 -19.88
C SER A 236 -9.11 21.78 -19.32
N LEU A 237 -8.08 21.67 -20.17
CA LEU A 237 -6.68 21.50 -19.77
C LEU A 237 -6.04 22.80 -19.25
N PHE A 238 -6.71 23.94 -19.39
CA PHE A 238 -6.16 25.25 -19.07
C PHE A 238 -6.82 25.89 -17.84
N THR A 239 -6.10 26.84 -17.23
CA THR A 239 -6.57 27.67 -16.11
C THR A 239 -6.07 29.10 -16.25
N GLU A 240 -6.84 30.07 -15.77
CA GLU A 240 -6.39 31.47 -15.69
C GLU A 240 -5.54 31.71 -14.43
N THR A 241 -5.52 30.77 -13.48
CA THR A 241 -4.75 30.87 -12.23
C THR A 241 -3.26 30.66 -12.49
N PRO A 242 -2.39 31.64 -12.16
CA PRO A 242 -0.96 31.47 -12.25
C PRO A 242 -0.46 30.33 -11.35
N PRO A 243 0.47 29.50 -11.82
CA PRO A 243 1.08 28.46 -11.01
C PRO A 243 2.07 29.05 -10.02
N SER A 244 2.31 28.34 -8.92
CA SER A 244 3.46 28.62 -8.05
C SER A 244 4.75 28.38 -8.84
N SER A 245 5.73 29.27 -8.73
CA SER A 245 7.05 29.07 -9.33
C SER A 245 8.15 29.27 -8.29
N GLN A 246 9.14 28.40 -8.32
CA GLN A 246 10.35 28.55 -7.50
C GLN A 246 11.38 29.42 -8.25
N PRO A 247 11.91 30.49 -7.62
CA PRO A 247 13.00 31.24 -8.22
C PRO A 247 14.29 30.39 -8.26
N LYS A 248 15.26 30.82 -9.08
CA LYS A 248 16.61 30.23 -9.06
C LYS A 248 17.17 30.33 -7.63
N TYR A 249 17.72 29.23 -7.12
CA TYR A 249 18.36 29.21 -5.80
C TYR A 249 19.47 30.28 -5.71
N GLN A 250 19.51 31.02 -4.58
CA GLN A 250 20.46 32.12 -4.34
C GLN A 250 21.28 31.89 -3.05
N GLY A 251 21.26 30.68 -2.50
CA GLY A 251 22.01 30.38 -1.27
C GLY A 251 23.49 30.11 -1.56
N ASN A 252 24.32 30.37 -0.55
CA ASN A 252 25.77 30.14 -0.63
C ASN A 252 26.14 28.65 -0.59
N ASP A 253 25.27 27.82 -0.01
CA ASP A 253 25.46 26.39 0.21
C ASP A 253 25.13 25.56 -1.05
N VAL A 254 25.41 24.25 -1.01
CA VAL A 254 24.93 23.31 -2.05
C VAL A 254 23.61 22.72 -1.59
N ARG A 255 22.54 22.99 -2.35
CA ARG A 255 21.19 22.45 -2.09
C ARG A 255 20.98 21.19 -2.92
N VAL A 256 20.54 20.12 -2.26
CA VAL A 256 20.20 18.85 -2.90
C VAL A 256 18.74 18.53 -2.60
N ARG A 257 17.94 18.30 -3.64
CA ARG A 257 16.51 17.99 -3.55
C ARG A 257 16.20 16.66 -4.21
N TYR A 258 15.56 15.77 -3.48
CA TYR A 258 15.04 14.50 -3.96
C TYR A 258 13.63 14.67 -4.50
N PHE A 259 13.43 14.39 -5.79
CA PHE A 259 12.14 14.50 -6.49
C PHE A 259 11.36 13.17 -6.54
N GLY A 260 12.02 12.04 -6.20
CA GLY A 260 11.44 10.70 -6.24
C GLY A 260 12.29 9.73 -7.06
N HIS A 261 12.26 8.43 -6.70
CA HIS A 261 13.03 7.36 -7.31
C HIS A 261 14.53 7.69 -7.44
N ALA A 262 15.05 7.95 -8.65
CA ALA A 262 16.44 8.28 -8.90
C ALA A 262 16.67 9.78 -9.16
N CYS A 263 15.61 10.59 -9.12
CA CYS A 263 15.63 11.99 -9.53
C CYS A 263 16.16 12.90 -8.42
N ILE A 264 17.37 13.43 -8.62
CA ILE A 264 18.07 14.33 -7.68
C ILE A 264 18.38 15.65 -8.38
N LEU A 265 17.95 16.75 -7.80
CA LEU A 265 18.30 18.09 -8.22
C LEU A 265 19.36 18.68 -7.29
N ILE A 266 20.52 19.04 -7.83
CA ILE A 266 21.65 19.67 -7.14
C ILE A 266 21.77 21.11 -7.62
N GLU A 267 21.75 22.06 -6.70
CA GLU A 267 21.70 23.48 -7.00
C GLU A 267 22.74 24.26 -6.19
N THR A 268 23.36 25.22 -6.86
CA THR A 268 24.05 26.35 -6.24
C THR A 268 23.48 27.66 -6.83
N GLU A 269 23.98 28.81 -6.38
CA GLU A 269 23.65 30.10 -7.00
C GLU A 269 24.01 30.18 -8.49
N ASP A 270 25.01 29.40 -8.94
CA ASP A 270 25.53 29.45 -10.30
C ASP A 270 24.91 28.39 -11.21
N ILE A 271 24.77 27.15 -10.71
CA ILE A 271 24.46 25.96 -11.53
C ILE A 271 23.31 25.12 -10.95
N SER A 272 22.50 24.53 -11.84
CA SER A 272 21.52 23.49 -11.54
C SER A 272 21.76 22.19 -12.32
N ILE A 273 21.82 21.06 -11.62
CA ILE A 273 22.11 19.72 -12.17
C ILE A 273 20.99 18.77 -11.77
N LEU A 274 20.31 18.15 -12.73
CA LEU A 274 19.22 17.20 -12.51
C LEU A 274 19.66 15.79 -12.93
N CYS A 275 19.88 14.90 -11.97
CA CYS A 275 20.19 13.48 -12.23
C CYS A 275 18.91 12.67 -12.40
N ASP A 276 18.91 11.74 -13.35
CA ASP A 276 17.81 10.83 -13.75
C ASP A 276 16.42 11.49 -13.72
N PRO A 277 16.14 12.41 -14.67
CA PRO A 277 14.94 13.25 -14.64
C PRO A 277 13.64 12.44 -14.62
N LEU A 278 12.98 12.45 -13.48
CA LEU A 278 11.67 11.87 -13.24
C LEU A 278 10.88 12.80 -12.33
N VAL A 279 9.85 13.45 -12.89
CA VAL A 279 9.15 14.54 -12.20
C VAL A 279 7.66 14.24 -12.16
N SER A 280 7.11 14.29 -10.94
CA SER A 280 5.68 14.08 -10.70
C SER A 280 4.85 15.29 -11.12
N TYR A 281 3.54 15.09 -11.27
CA TYR A 281 2.59 16.20 -11.42
C TYR A 281 2.16 16.70 -10.05
N HIS A 282 1.65 17.94 -10.01
CA HIS A 282 1.06 18.48 -8.79
C HIS A 282 -0.24 17.73 -8.46
N THR A 283 -0.40 17.33 -7.20
CA THR A 283 -1.60 16.69 -6.67
C THR A 283 -2.01 17.38 -5.37
N LEU A 284 -3.33 17.53 -5.17
CA LEU A 284 -3.90 18.10 -3.93
C LEU A 284 -3.94 17.07 -2.79
N ASP A 285 -3.89 15.79 -3.13
CA ASP A 285 -3.96 14.67 -2.19
C ASP A 285 -2.74 13.75 -2.33
N GLY A 286 -2.39 13.04 -1.25
CA GLY A 286 -1.32 12.04 -1.23
C GLY A 286 -0.02 12.56 -0.61
N ILE A 287 1.12 11.95 -0.95
CA ILE A 287 2.44 12.37 -0.43
C ILE A 287 2.82 13.72 -0.99
N TYR A 288 3.37 14.55 -0.12
CA TYR A 288 4.13 15.71 -0.55
C TYR A 288 5.30 15.27 -1.46
N ARG A 289 5.47 16.00 -2.56
CA ARG A 289 6.43 15.70 -3.62
C ARG A 289 6.78 16.99 -4.34
N TYR A 290 7.97 17.03 -4.93
CA TYR A 290 8.29 18.06 -5.90
C TYR A 290 7.66 17.72 -7.25
N SER A 291 7.27 18.77 -7.96
CA SER A 291 6.62 18.73 -9.26
C SER A 291 7.35 19.61 -10.27
N TYR A 292 6.83 19.72 -11.49
CA TYR A 292 7.35 20.64 -12.50
C TYR A 292 7.44 22.10 -12.02
N ALA A 293 6.55 22.51 -11.11
CA ALA A 293 6.52 23.86 -10.53
C ALA A 293 7.70 24.15 -9.58
N ASP A 294 8.34 23.11 -9.07
CA ASP A 294 9.42 23.21 -8.08
C ASP A 294 10.82 23.21 -8.74
N LEU A 295 10.89 23.00 -10.05
CA LEU A 295 12.12 23.05 -10.81
C LEU A 295 12.58 24.48 -11.05
N PRO A 296 13.90 24.72 -11.18
CA PRO A 296 14.41 26.02 -11.54
C PRO A 296 13.95 26.44 -12.96
N PRO A 297 14.00 27.74 -13.29
CA PRO A 297 13.68 28.23 -14.62
C PRO A 297 14.50 27.54 -15.73
N THR A 298 15.76 27.20 -15.42
CA THR A 298 16.67 26.48 -16.32
C THR A 298 17.40 25.36 -15.57
N ILE A 299 17.65 24.26 -16.27
CA ILE A 299 18.48 23.13 -15.82
C ILE A 299 19.75 23.17 -16.67
N ASP A 300 20.90 23.44 -16.06
CA ASP A 300 22.16 23.56 -16.81
C ASP A 300 22.61 22.19 -17.33
N TYR A 301 22.52 21.15 -16.50
CA TYR A 301 22.86 19.78 -16.87
C TYR A 301 21.77 18.81 -16.41
N ALA A 302 21.25 18.01 -17.33
CA ALA A 302 20.50 16.80 -16.99
C ALA A 302 21.42 15.59 -17.17
N LEU A 303 21.58 14.75 -16.16
CA LEU A 303 22.43 13.57 -16.19
C LEU A 303 21.55 12.34 -16.25
N ILE A 304 21.76 11.46 -17.23
CA ILE A 304 21.09 10.15 -17.29
C ILE A 304 22.13 9.08 -17.00
N THR A 305 21.89 8.24 -16.01
CA THR A 305 22.81 7.19 -15.57
C THR A 305 22.84 6.02 -16.53
N HIS A 306 21.68 5.54 -16.97
CA HIS A 306 21.57 4.38 -17.88
C HIS A 306 20.22 4.32 -18.59
N ASN A 307 20.12 3.42 -19.58
CA ASN A 307 18.96 3.32 -20.47
C ASN A 307 17.87 2.33 -19.98
N HIS A 308 17.39 2.52 -18.75
CA HIS A 308 16.17 1.88 -18.26
C HIS A 308 14.99 2.84 -18.22
N GLN A 309 13.78 2.28 -18.31
CA GLN A 309 12.50 3.00 -18.48
C GLN A 309 12.19 4.00 -17.35
N ASP A 310 12.67 3.72 -16.16
CA ASP A 310 12.52 4.50 -14.93
C ASP A 310 13.62 5.57 -14.73
N HIS A 311 14.66 5.57 -15.58
CA HIS A 311 15.70 6.60 -15.64
C HIS A 311 15.60 7.47 -16.91
N VAL A 312 14.98 6.95 -17.97
CA VAL A 312 14.76 7.62 -19.25
C VAL A 312 13.26 7.76 -19.54
N MET A 313 12.59 8.61 -18.77
CA MET A 313 11.15 8.82 -18.89
C MET A 313 10.82 9.93 -19.89
N PHE A 314 10.40 9.56 -21.11
CA PHE A 314 10.05 10.52 -22.16
C PHE A 314 8.94 11.48 -21.77
N GLU A 315 7.98 11.01 -20.96
CA GLU A 315 6.92 11.85 -20.41
C GLU A 315 7.47 13.04 -19.61
N THR A 316 8.56 12.86 -18.85
CA THR A 316 9.26 13.95 -18.18
C THR A 316 10.19 14.69 -19.12
N LEU A 317 11.04 13.99 -19.87
CA LEU A 317 12.07 14.61 -20.71
C LEU A 317 11.49 15.58 -21.75
N LEU A 318 10.40 15.22 -22.42
CA LEU A 318 9.75 16.12 -23.39
C LEU A 318 9.20 17.39 -22.74
N GLN A 319 8.71 17.28 -21.50
CA GLN A 319 8.22 18.44 -20.74
C GLN A 319 9.35 19.32 -20.20
N LEU A 320 10.55 18.77 -20.00
CA LEU A 320 11.73 19.51 -19.53
C LEU A 320 12.66 19.98 -20.65
N ARG A 321 12.44 19.53 -21.88
CA ARG A 321 13.32 19.80 -23.02
C ARG A 321 13.63 21.28 -23.23
N TYR A 322 12.67 22.17 -22.99
CA TYR A 322 12.88 23.61 -23.12
C TYR A 322 13.68 24.24 -21.97
N LYS A 323 13.83 23.55 -20.84
CA LYS A 323 14.58 24.00 -19.65
C LYS A 323 16.01 23.48 -19.62
N ILE A 324 16.24 22.30 -20.17
CA ILE A 324 17.53 21.59 -20.13
C ILE A 324 18.47 22.18 -21.20
N LYS A 325 19.65 22.66 -20.77
CA LYS A 325 20.67 23.20 -21.67
C LYS A 325 21.61 22.13 -22.23
N ASN A 326 22.06 21.23 -21.37
CA ASN A 326 22.95 20.12 -21.71
C ASN A 326 22.35 18.84 -21.14
N ILE A 327 22.31 17.76 -21.91
CA ILE A 327 22.00 16.42 -21.40
C ILE A 327 23.22 15.52 -21.55
N ILE A 328 23.63 14.90 -20.45
CA ILE A 328 24.80 14.03 -20.36
C ILE A 328 24.30 12.59 -20.28
N VAL A 329 24.87 11.73 -21.13
CA VAL A 329 24.53 10.31 -21.20
C VAL A 329 25.79 9.46 -21.23
N PRO A 330 25.78 8.23 -20.69
CA PRO A 330 26.88 7.30 -20.87
C PRO A 330 27.05 6.96 -22.34
N LYS A 331 28.30 6.73 -22.73
CA LYS A 331 28.65 6.22 -24.05
C LYS A 331 28.16 4.78 -24.24
N SER A 332 27.55 4.49 -25.39
CA SER A 332 27.05 3.15 -25.72
C SER A 332 28.01 2.35 -26.62
N SER A 333 27.75 1.05 -26.72
CA SER A 333 28.39 0.16 -27.69
C SER A 333 27.86 0.46 -29.07
N LYS A 334 28.72 1.00 -29.93
CA LYS A 334 28.32 1.47 -31.27
C LYS A 334 27.68 0.36 -32.11
N GLY A 335 26.41 0.56 -32.50
CA GLY A 335 25.72 -0.30 -33.47
C GLY A 335 25.26 -1.66 -32.94
N VAL A 336 25.24 -1.87 -31.62
CA VAL A 336 24.73 -3.10 -31.01
C VAL A 336 23.21 -2.97 -30.81
N LEU A 337 22.43 -3.96 -31.25
CA LEU A 337 20.95 -3.92 -31.18
C LEU A 337 20.42 -3.72 -29.75
N ILE A 338 21.05 -4.37 -28.77
CA ILE A 338 20.63 -4.30 -27.36
C ILE A 338 21.09 -3.03 -26.63
N ASP A 339 22.02 -2.27 -27.22
CA ASP A 339 22.64 -1.09 -26.59
C ASP A 339 22.59 0.12 -27.56
N PRO A 340 21.38 0.54 -28.00
CA PRO A 340 21.23 1.64 -28.94
C PRO A 340 21.75 2.95 -28.36
N SER A 341 22.30 3.82 -29.20
CA SER A 341 22.88 5.09 -28.75
C SER A 341 21.83 6.02 -28.12
N LEU A 342 21.96 6.23 -26.81
CA LEU A 342 21.10 7.13 -26.05
C LEU A 342 21.20 8.57 -26.57
N LYS A 343 22.37 8.97 -27.06
CA LYS A 343 22.58 10.26 -27.72
C LYS A 343 21.73 10.42 -28.96
N LEU A 344 21.76 9.45 -29.87
CA LEU A 344 20.97 9.51 -31.09
C LEU A 344 19.47 9.51 -30.78
N ILE A 345 19.04 8.69 -29.81
CA ILE A 345 17.65 8.65 -29.31
C ILE A 345 17.20 10.04 -28.84
N LEU A 346 17.96 10.68 -27.95
CA LEU A 346 17.61 11.98 -27.38
C LEU A 346 17.63 13.10 -28.43
N GLN A 347 18.56 13.05 -29.38
CA GLN A 347 18.59 13.96 -30.53
C GLN A 347 17.33 13.82 -31.40
N GLN A 348 16.88 12.59 -31.65
CA GLN A 348 15.68 12.34 -32.44
C GLN A 348 14.38 12.80 -31.77
N ILE A 349 14.34 12.87 -30.44
CA ILE A 349 13.22 13.47 -29.72
C ILE A 349 13.42 14.97 -29.44
N GLY A 350 14.38 15.62 -30.11
CA GLY A 350 14.50 17.08 -30.21
C GLY A 350 15.43 17.76 -29.21
N PHE A 351 16.23 17.02 -28.44
CA PHE A 351 17.33 17.62 -27.66
C PHE A 351 18.48 18.00 -28.58
N THR A 352 18.92 19.25 -28.52
CA THR A 352 19.94 19.77 -29.44
C THR A 352 21.37 19.56 -28.94
N ASN A 353 21.55 19.45 -27.63
CA ASN A 353 22.86 19.38 -27.00
C ASN A 353 22.95 18.17 -26.06
N VAL A 354 23.29 17.04 -26.67
CA VAL A 354 23.48 15.75 -26.01
C VAL A 354 24.95 15.37 -26.04
N ILE A 355 25.55 15.23 -24.86
CA ILE A 355 26.96 14.95 -24.65
C ILE A 355 27.08 13.51 -24.16
N GLU A 356 27.85 12.71 -24.88
CA GLU A 356 28.26 11.38 -24.40
C GLU A 356 29.49 11.56 -23.53
N ILE A 357 29.53 10.85 -22.41
CA ILE A 357 30.67 10.80 -21.50
C ILE A 357 31.10 9.33 -21.34
N ASP A 358 32.41 9.10 -21.46
CA ASP A 358 33.02 7.78 -21.24
C ASP A 358 33.44 7.60 -19.77
N GLU A 359 33.76 6.36 -19.38
CA GLU A 359 34.18 6.05 -18.03
C GLU A 359 35.40 6.88 -17.61
N LEU A 360 35.31 7.55 -16.46
CA LEU A 360 36.34 8.43 -15.89
C LEU A 360 36.60 9.73 -16.67
N GLU A 361 35.79 10.06 -17.66
CA GLU A 361 35.81 11.39 -18.27
C GLU A 361 35.17 12.45 -17.33
N VAL A 362 35.62 13.69 -17.52
CA VAL A 362 35.29 14.83 -16.66
C VAL A 362 34.66 15.95 -17.49
N ILE A 363 33.59 16.54 -16.97
CA ILE A 363 33.00 17.77 -17.49
C ILE A 363 33.21 18.88 -16.45
N ASP A 364 33.98 19.90 -16.82
CA ASP A 364 34.17 21.09 -15.99
C ASP A 364 32.85 21.87 -15.85
N ILE A 365 32.54 22.27 -14.62
CA ILE A 365 31.39 23.12 -14.29
C ILE A 365 31.83 24.29 -13.39
N PRO A 366 31.02 25.35 -13.24
CA PRO A 366 31.33 26.42 -12.30
C PRO A 366 31.58 25.86 -10.88
N GLN A 367 32.76 26.17 -10.34
CA GLN A 367 33.20 25.76 -9.00
C GLN A 367 33.23 24.24 -8.78
N GLY A 368 33.48 23.44 -9.83
CA GLY A 368 33.60 21.99 -9.69
C GLY A 368 33.63 21.20 -11.00
N GLU A 369 33.25 19.93 -10.93
CA GLU A 369 33.29 18.99 -12.05
C GLU A 369 32.21 17.90 -11.92
N ILE A 370 31.85 17.29 -13.05
CA ILE A 370 31.02 16.08 -13.13
C ILE A 370 31.89 14.98 -13.71
N VAL A 371 32.04 13.88 -12.97
CA VAL A 371 32.86 12.73 -13.38
C VAL A 371 31.96 11.52 -13.60
N SER A 372 32.10 10.87 -14.75
CA SER A 372 31.47 9.58 -15.02
C SER A 372 32.26 8.46 -14.36
N LEU A 373 31.60 7.60 -13.58
CA LEU A 373 32.22 6.45 -12.94
C LEU A 373 31.69 5.15 -13.57
N PRO A 374 32.55 4.13 -13.74
CA PRO A 374 32.13 2.83 -14.23
C PRO A 374 31.18 2.15 -13.24
N VAL A 375 30.16 1.48 -13.78
CA VAL A 375 29.16 0.72 -13.02
C VAL A 375 29.01 -0.68 -13.62
N LEU A 376 28.87 -1.67 -12.75
CA LEU A 376 28.72 -3.07 -13.13
C LEU A 376 27.36 -3.63 -12.72
N GLY A 377 26.93 -4.69 -13.41
CA GLY A 377 25.72 -5.45 -13.11
C GLY A 377 24.42 -4.78 -13.55
N GLU A 378 23.30 -5.30 -13.02
CA GLU A 378 21.92 -4.83 -13.21
C GLU A 378 21.37 -4.91 -14.67
N HIS A 379 22.20 -5.22 -15.66
CA HIS A 379 21.78 -5.34 -17.06
C HIS A 379 21.70 -6.79 -17.55
N GLY A 380 21.50 -7.74 -16.62
CA GLY A 380 21.29 -9.16 -16.95
C GLY A 380 22.42 -9.80 -17.75
N ASP A 381 23.67 -9.37 -17.54
CA ASP A 381 24.87 -9.84 -18.26
C ASP A 381 24.81 -9.61 -19.78
N LEU A 382 24.03 -8.64 -20.24
CA LEU A 382 24.04 -8.19 -21.63
C LEU A 382 25.20 -7.23 -21.87
N ASN A 383 25.72 -7.22 -23.10
CA ASN A 383 26.76 -6.27 -23.51
C ASN A 383 26.15 -4.88 -23.74
N ILE A 384 25.81 -4.21 -22.64
CA ILE A 384 25.28 -2.85 -22.60
C ILE A 384 26.32 -1.97 -21.91
N ALA A 385 26.91 -1.04 -22.65
CA ALA A 385 27.90 -0.10 -22.15
C ALA A 385 27.27 1.20 -21.65
N ALA A 386 26.06 1.55 -22.12
CA ALA A 386 25.36 2.78 -21.76
C ALA A 386 24.83 2.82 -20.31
N LYS A 387 25.75 2.76 -19.33
CA LYS A 387 25.48 2.85 -17.89
C LYS A 387 26.67 3.46 -17.15
N THR A 388 26.40 4.38 -16.22
CA THR A 388 27.40 5.05 -15.40
C THR A 388 26.80 5.57 -14.09
N ALA A 389 27.66 5.82 -13.10
CA ALA A 389 27.32 6.61 -11.92
C ALA A 389 27.98 7.99 -12.05
N TYR A 390 27.34 9.03 -11.52
CA TYR A 390 27.89 10.39 -11.59
C TYR A 390 28.43 10.84 -10.24
N LEU A 391 29.70 11.20 -10.21
CA LEU A 391 30.31 11.95 -9.11
C LEU A 391 30.24 13.43 -9.45
N ILE A 392 29.42 14.17 -8.71
CA ILE A 392 29.29 15.62 -8.82
C ILE A 392 30.11 16.26 -7.71
N GLN A 393 31.14 17.01 -8.09
CA GLN A 393 31.91 17.83 -7.16
C GLN A 393 31.59 19.29 -7.42
N VAL A 394 31.14 20.02 -6.41
CA VAL A 394 30.78 21.44 -6.54
C VAL A 394 30.92 22.16 -5.21
N LYS A 395 31.51 23.36 -5.19
CA LYS A 395 31.76 24.15 -3.95
C LYS A 395 32.41 23.34 -2.83
N ASN A 396 33.44 22.55 -3.16
CA ASN A 396 34.15 21.64 -2.25
C ASN A 396 33.26 20.56 -1.59
N ARG A 397 32.09 20.26 -2.18
CA ARG A 397 31.23 19.15 -1.79
C ARG A 397 31.24 18.07 -2.87
N SER A 398 31.13 16.82 -2.44
CA SER A 398 31.15 15.65 -3.33
C SER A 398 29.91 14.78 -3.12
N ILE A 399 29.15 14.58 -4.19
CA ILE A 399 27.88 13.84 -4.22
C ILE A 399 27.99 12.75 -5.28
N LEU A 400 27.72 11.49 -4.92
CA LEU A 400 27.70 10.38 -5.86
C LEU A 400 26.28 9.86 -6.07
N CYS A 401 25.77 9.99 -7.30
CA CYS A 401 24.53 9.38 -7.75
C CYS A 401 24.83 8.04 -8.41
N ALA A 402 24.66 6.94 -7.67
CA ALA A 402 25.05 5.60 -8.13
C ALA A 402 23.95 4.82 -8.87
N ALA A 403 22.72 5.33 -8.93
CA ALA A 403 21.53 4.64 -9.44
C ALA A 403 21.52 3.18 -8.97
N ASP A 404 21.25 2.23 -9.85
CA ASP A 404 21.12 0.81 -9.54
C ASP A 404 22.46 0.06 -9.57
N SER A 405 23.55 0.78 -9.30
CA SER A 405 24.89 0.19 -9.19
C SER A 405 24.88 -1.09 -8.38
N ASN A 406 25.26 -2.19 -9.01
CA ASN A 406 25.36 -3.50 -8.39
C ASN A 406 26.84 -3.79 -8.15
N ASN A 407 27.27 -3.69 -6.89
CA ASN A 407 28.68 -3.86 -6.52
C ASN A 407 29.12 -5.34 -6.55
N ILE A 408 29.13 -5.92 -7.75
CA ILE A 408 29.53 -7.31 -8.02
C ILE A 408 31.04 -7.51 -7.90
N GLU A 409 31.84 -6.48 -8.21
CA GLU A 409 33.29 -6.47 -8.06
C GLU A 409 33.73 -5.29 -7.17
N PRO A 410 33.85 -5.52 -5.85
CA PRO A 410 34.25 -4.49 -4.90
C PRO A 410 35.61 -3.86 -5.21
N GLN A 411 36.55 -4.57 -5.83
CA GLN A 411 37.87 -4.02 -6.10
C GLN A 411 37.82 -2.78 -7.02
N LEU A 412 36.79 -2.68 -7.87
CA LEU A 412 36.51 -1.48 -8.67
C LEU A 412 36.46 -0.22 -7.81
N TYR A 413 35.60 -0.22 -6.79
CA TYR A 413 35.41 0.96 -5.93
C TYR A 413 36.59 1.21 -4.99
N GLN A 414 37.39 0.18 -4.70
CA GLN A 414 38.68 0.39 -4.04
C GLN A 414 39.62 1.22 -4.94
N HIS A 415 39.67 0.96 -6.25
CA HIS A 415 40.43 1.81 -7.16
C HIS A 415 39.85 3.22 -7.26
N LEU A 416 38.52 3.34 -7.33
CA LEU A 416 37.83 4.64 -7.38
C LEU A 416 37.99 5.47 -6.10
N SER A 417 38.18 4.83 -4.93
CA SER A 417 38.42 5.53 -3.66
C SER A 417 39.65 6.44 -3.70
N SER A 418 40.62 6.15 -4.56
CA SER A 418 41.79 7.01 -4.76
C SER A 418 41.47 8.32 -5.48
N LEU A 419 40.41 8.32 -6.31
CA LEU A 419 39.88 9.50 -7.00
C LEU A 419 38.92 10.28 -6.08
N ILE A 420 38.15 9.56 -5.27
CA ILE A 420 37.15 10.13 -4.35
C ILE A 420 37.79 10.38 -2.99
N LYS A 421 38.49 11.50 -2.84
CA LYS A 421 39.21 11.85 -1.58
C LYS A 421 38.28 11.99 -0.36
N ARG A 422 37.08 12.52 -0.57
CA ARG A 422 36.02 12.71 0.43
C ARG A 422 34.69 12.61 -0.28
N LEU A 423 33.77 11.79 0.24
CA LEU A 423 32.40 11.70 -0.26
C LEU A 423 31.43 12.23 0.80
N ASP A 424 30.73 13.33 0.50
CA ASP A 424 29.75 13.88 1.45
C ASP A 424 28.43 13.10 1.38
N ILE A 425 27.94 12.79 0.18
CA ILE A 425 26.70 12.04 -0.01
C ILE A 425 26.89 10.89 -1.01
N LEU A 426 26.44 9.69 -0.64
CA LEU A 426 26.22 8.55 -1.53
C LEU A 426 24.72 8.30 -1.70
N PHE A 427 24.19 8.43 -2.91
CA PHE A 427 22.88 7.90 -3.30
C PHE A 427 23.06 6.53 -3.95
N ILE A 428 22.38 5.50 -3.43
CA ILE A 428 22.48 4.12 -3.95
C ILE A 428 21.11 3.44 -4.06
N GLY A 429 20.85 2.87 -5.23
CA GLY A 429 19.70 2.01 -5.54
C GLY A 429 19.86 0.63 -4.90
N MET A 430 18.77 0.12 -4.34
CA MET A 430 18.75 -1.17 -3.64
C MET A 430 17.58 -2.07 -4.04
N GLU A 431 17.12 -1.97 -5.29
CA GLU A 431 16.20 -2.95 -5.89
C GLU A 431 16.94 -4.28 -6.15
N CYS A 432 17.30 -4.99 -5.08
CA CYS A 432 18.09 -6.23 -5.14
C CYS A 432 17.29 -7.50 -5.51
N GLU A 433 16.12 -7.31 -6.11
CA GLU A 433 15.21 -8.34 -6.61
C GLU A 433 14.50 -7.84 -7.87
N GLY A 434 15.29 -7.40 -8.86
CA GLY A 434 14.77 -6.89 -10.11
C GLY A 434 14.26 -8.00 -11.03
N ALA A 435 13.60 -7.63 -12.12
CA ALA A 435 13.00 -8.59 -13.04
C ALA A 435 14.05 -9.48 -13.76
N PRO A 436 13.66 -10.66 -14.28
CA PRO A 436 14.51 -11.38 -15.24
C PRO A 436 14.82 -10.48 -16.44
N PHE A 437 16.04 -10.53 -16.98
CA PHE A 437 16.43 -9.63 -18.09
C PHE A 437 15.51 -9.73 -19.32
N THR A 438 14.94 -10.92 -19.56
CA THR A 438 13.99 -11.15 -20.65
C THR A 438 12.70 -10.34 -20.52
N TRP A 439 12.40 -9.81 -19.33
CA TRP A 439 11.28 -8.91 -19.10
C TRP A 439 11.47 -7.59 -19.86
N ALA A 440 12.63 -6.94 -19.68
CA ALA A 440 12.96 -5.70 -20.37
C ALA A 440 13.42 -5.96 -21.81
N TYR A 441 14.32 -6.93 -21.99
CA TYR A 441 15.11 -7.11 -23.21
C TYR A 441 14.65 -8.27 -24.10
N GLY A 442 13.69 -9.10 -23.65
CA GLY A 442 13.30 -10.33 -24.33
C GLY A 442 12.80 -10.12 -25.76
N SER A 443 12.14 -8.98 -26.01
CA SER A 443 11.64 -8.61 -27.34
C SER A 443 12.74 -8.40 -28.37
N LEU A 444 13.96 -8.10 -27.94
CA LEU A 444 15.12 -7.84 -28.80
C LEU A 444 15.93 -9.11 -29.10
N LEU A 445 15.60 -10.24 -28.48
CA LEU A 445 16.32 -11.49 -28.69
C LEU A 445 15.87 -12.13 -30.00
N THR A 446 16.83 -12.49 -30.84
CA THR A 446 16.60 -13.24 -32.09
C THR A 446 16.40 -14.73 -31.85
N GLN A 447 16.79 -15.23 -30.68
CA GLN A 447 16.61 -16.60 -30.24
C GLN A 447 15.96 -16.66 -28.86
N SER A 448 15.11 -17.67 -28.66
CA SER A 448 14.49 -17.88 -27.35
C SER A 448 15.51 -18.41 -26.34
N ILE A 449 15.43 -17.90 -25.11
CA ILE A 449 16.26 -18.35 -24.00
C ILE A 449 15.41 -19.25 -23.08
N PRO A 450 15.89 -20.44 -22.70
CA PRO A 450 15.20 -21.29 -21.75
C PRO A 450 14.89 -20.56 -20.44
N ARG A 451 13.67 -20.74 -19.91
CA ARG A 451 13.20 -20.04 -18.69
C ARG A 451 14.14 -20.21 -17.50
N LYS A 452 14.76 -21.38 -17.33
CA LYS A 452 15.74 -21.63 -16.25
C LYS A 452 16.97 -20.74 -16.35
N ILE A 453 17.48 -20.49 -17.57
CA ILE A 453 18.60 -19.58 -17.81
C ILE A 453 18.14 -18.14 -17.57
N ALA A 454 16.99 -17.76 -18.14
CA ALA A 454 16.44 -16.41 -17.96
C ALA A 454 16.23 -16.04 -16.48
N GLN A 455 15.84 -17.00 -15.62
CA GLN A 455 15.65 -16.76 -14.19
C GLN A 455 16.94 -16.47 -13.42
N THR A 456 18.11 -16.87 -13.93
CA THR A 456 19.42 -16.62 -13.30
C THR A 456 20.03 -15.27 -13.67
N ARG A 457 19.58 -14.66 -14.76
CA ARG A 457 20.06 -13.37 -15.27
C ARG A 457 19.03 -12.30 -14.98
N ARG A 458 19.31 -11.42 -14.03
CA ARG A 458 18.33 -10.48 -13.48
C ARG A 458 18.83 -9.04 -13.53
N LEU A 459 17.88 -8.12 -13.43
CA LEU A 459 18.12 -6.69 -13.35
C LEU A 459 18.25 -6.25 -11.88
N ASP A 460 19.10 -6.95 -11.13
CA ASP A 460 19.23 -6.70 -9.69
C ASP A 460 20.19 -5.55 -9.42
N GLY A 461 19.77 -4.60 -8.59
CA GLY A 461 20.65 -3.64 -7.92
C GLY A 461 21.43 -4.25 -6.74
N SER A 462 22.06 -3.41 -5.92
CA SER A 462 22.83 -3.86 -4.76
C SER A 462 21.96 -4.39 -3.61
N ASP A 463 22.28 -5.58 -3.11
CA ASP A 463 21.81 -6.06 -1.80
C ASP A 463 22.64 -5.43 -0.66
N SER A 464 22.32 -5.77 0.60
CA SER A 464 22.98 -5.17 1.76
C SER A 464 24.48 -5.44 1.80
N HIS A 465 24.90 -6.64 1.44
CA HIS A 465 26.31 -7.03 1.45
C HIS A 465 27.12 -6.22 0.44
N LYS A 466 26.59 -6.08 -0.78
CA LYS A 466 27.21 -5.30 -1.86
C LYS A 466 27.24 -3.80 -1.55
N ALA A 467 26.13 -3.26 -1.05
CA ALA A 467 26.03 -1.85 -0.65
C ALA A 467 26.99 -1.52 0.53
N ILE A 468 27.07 -2.38 1.55
CA ILE A 468 27.98 -2.18 2.69
C ILE A 468 29.45 -2.18 2.23
N LYS A 469 29.83 -3.07 1.31
CA LYS A 469 31.19 -3.05 0.75
C LYS A 469 31.49 -1.75 0.02
N LEU A 470 30.54 -1.24 -0.76
CA LEU A 470 30.67 0.05 -1.44
C LEU A 470 30.88 1.18 -0.42
N ILE A 471 30.04 1.23 0.62
CA ILE A 471 30.11 2.22 1.70
C ILE A 471 31.48 2.16 2.40
N ASN A 472 32.01 0.97 2.65
CA ASN A 472 33.32 0.81 3.28
C ASN A 472 34.48 1.28 2.41
N GLN A 473 34.35 1.18 1.09
CA GLN A 473 35.40 1.57 0.15
C GLN A 473 35.40 3.07 -0.12
N LEU A 474 34.22 3.68 -0.17
CA LEU A 474 34.06 5.10 -0.48
C LEU A 474 33.99 6.00 0.77
N ASN A 475 33.73 5.43 1.94
CA ASN A 475 33.66 6.11 3.23
C ASN A 475 32.83 7.41 3.21
N PRO A 476 31.54 7.36 2.80
CA PRO A 476 30.67 8.53 2.73
C PRO A 476 30.29 9.07 4.11
N GLN A 477 30.02 10.37 4.19
CA GLN A 477 29.46 10.98 5.40
C GLN A 477 27.96 10.73 5.55
N GLN A 478 27.25 10.66 4.41
CA GLN A 478 25.81 10.43 4.35
C GLN A 478 25.49 9.38 3.27
N VAL A 479 24.57 8.47 3.56
CA VAL A 479 24.12 7.41 2.65
C VAL A 479 22.60 7.49 2.50
N TYR A 480 22.14 7.77 1.30
CA TYR A 480 20.72 7.76 0.98
C TYR A 480 20.40 6.60 0.05
N ILE A 481 19.47 5.77 0.48
CA ILE A 481 18.94 4.68 -0.34
C ILE A 481 17.81 5.27 -1.18
N TYR A 482 17.96 5.25 -2.49
CA TYR A 482 17.00 5.80 -3.47
C TYR A 482 16.73 4.78 -4.58
N ALA A 483 16.16 5.18 -5.71
CA ALA A 483 15.90 4.32 -6.88
C ALA A 483 15.16 3.01 -6.52
N MET A 484 14.20 3.10 -5.59
CA MET A 484 13.48 1.91 -5.12
C MET A 484 12.18 1.66 -5.91
N GLY A 485 11.72 2.63 -6.71
CA GLY A 485 10.45 2.54 -7.44
C GLY A 485 9.23 2.51 -6.53
N GLN A 486 9.35 3.09 -5.33
CA GLN A 486 8.34 3.04 -4.25
C GLN A 486 7.22 4.06 -4.43
N GLU A 487 7.51 5.13 -5.15
CA GLU A 487 6.62 6.27 -5.27
C GLU A 487 5.34 5.88 -6.04
N PRO A 488 4.14 6.25 -5.53
CA PRO A 488 2.87 5.93 -6.18
C PRO A 488 2.79 6.38 -7.65
N TRP A 489 3.40 7.52 -7.97
CA TRP A 489 3.44 8.09 -9.32
C TRP A 489 4.37 7.36 -10.28
N LEU A 490 5.02 6.26 -9.86
CA LEU A 490 5.84 5.40 -10.73
C LEU A 490 5.21 4.05 -11.03
N THR A 491 4.13 3.70 -10.33
CA THR A 491 3.50 2.38 -10.43
C THR A 491 3.01 2.06 -11.85
N PHE A 492 2.79 3.09 -12.68
CA PHE A 492 2.43 2.95 -14.08
C PHE A 492 3.57 2.43 -14.98
N ILE A 493 4.83 2.56 -14.56
CA ILE A 493 6.02 2.01 -15.26
C ILE A 493 6.60 0.80 -14.54
N THR A 494 6.65 0.78 -13.21
CA THR A 494 7.36 -0.27 -12.48
C THR A 494 6.44 -1.37 -11.97
N SER A 495 5.17 -1.07 -11.70
CA SER A 495 4.20 -1.92 -11.00
C SER A 495 4.62 -2.39 -9.59
N ILE A 496 5.71 -1.85 -9.05
CA ILE A 496 6.31 -2.25 -7.77
C ILE A 496 5.41 -1.80 -6.60
N GLN A 497 5.17 -2.71 -5.66
CA GLN A 497 4.52 -2.44 -4.38
C GLN A 497 5.19 -3.24 -3.28
N TYR A 498 6.12 -2.62 -2.55
CA TYR A 498 6.79 -3.30 -1.44
C TYR A 498 5.91 -3.45 -0.20
N THR A 499 6.22 -4.51 0.54
CA THR A 499 5.81 -4.74 1.93
C THR A 499 7.05 -4.70 2.85
N PRO A 500 6.88 -4.60 4.18
CA PRO A 500 8.02 -4.64 5.11
C PRO A 500 8.91 -5.89 4.95
N GLU A 501 8.35 -6.99 4.44
CA GLU A 501 9.01 -8.28 4.24
C GLU A 501 9.63 -8.41 2.84
N SER A 502 9.41 -7.44 1.94
CA SER A 502 10.00 -7.45 0.61
C SER A 502 11.53 -7.40 0.71
N LYS A 503 12.22 -8.24 -0.06
CA LYS A 503 13.68 -8.39 0.04
C LYS A 503 14.41 -7.05 -0.13
N PRO A 504 14.08 -6.16 -1.09
CA PRO A 504 14.69 -4.82 -1.18
C PRO A 504 14.54 -3.99 0.09
N ILE A 505 13.42 -4.08 0.80
CA ILE A 505 13.18 -3.37 2.08
C ILE A 505 14.03 -3.95 3.21
N LEU A 506 14.05 -5.28 3.34
CA LEU A 506 14.84 -5.97 4.36
C LEU A 506 16.35 -5.72 4.18
N GLU A 507 16.84 -5.80 2.95
CA GLU A 507 18.26 -5.56 2.64
C GLU A 507 18.65 -4.10 2.88
N SER A 508 17.83 -3.14 2.46
CA SER A 508 18.13 -1.73 2.72
C SER A 508 18.02 -1.36 4.21
N ASN A 509 17.18 -2.04 5.02
CA ASN A 509 17.17 -1.85 6.48
C ASN A 509 18.52 -2.24 7.09
N LYS A 510 19.12 -3.37 6.66
CA LYS A 510 20.45 -3.80 7.12
C LYS A 510 21.54 -2.78 6.82
N VAL A 511 21.46 -2.10 5.68
CA VAL A 511 22.42 -1.03 5.32
C VAL A 511 22.26 0.18 6.23
N ILE A 512 21.03 0.58 6.55
CA ILE A 512 20.75 1.68 7.49
C ILE A 512 21.28 1.32 8.88
N GLU A 513 20.99 0.12 9.39
CA GLU A 513 21.50 -0.37 10.67
C GLU A 513 23.04 -0.39 10.70
N TYR A 514 23.66 -0.85 9.60
CA TYR A 514 25.12 -0.81 9.44
C TYR A 514 25.67 0.61 9.52
N CYS A 515 25.10 1.56 8.77
CA CYS A 515 25.51 2.96 8.78
C CYS A 515 25.38 3.59 10.17
N GLN A 516 24.26 3.34 10.86
CA GLN A 516 24.04 3.78 12.24
C GLN A 516 25.12 3.26 13.19
N SER A 517 25.52 1.98 13.06
CA SER A 517 26.60 1.38 13.87
C SER A 517 27.98 2.02 13.62
N LYS A 518 28.15 2.71 12.49
CA LYS A 518 29.37 3.41 12.08
C LYS A 518 29.28 4.93 12.24
N ASN A 519 28.18 5.46 12.80
CA ASN A 519 27.89 6.89 12.88
C ASN A 519 27.87 7.58 11.49
N ILE A 520 27.46 6.86 10.45
CA ILE A 520 27.21 7.40 9.12
C ILE A 520 25.73 7.79 9.05
N MET A 521 25.44 9.02 8.64
CA MET A 521 24.04 9.45 8.48
C MET A 521 23.41 8.63 7.36
N SER A 522 22.23 8.06 7.58
CA SER A 522 21.60 7.25 6.56
C SER A 522 20.09 7.27 6.60
N GLN A 523 19.45 7.24 5.43
CA GLN A 523 18.00 7.20 5.29
C GLN A 523 17.60 6.54 3.97
N ARG A 524 16.47 5.82 3.94
CA ARG A 524 15.80 5.46 2.69
C ARG A 524 14.85 6.59 2.29
N LEU A 525 15.05 7.17 1.12
CA LEU A 525 14.28 8.30 0.63
C LEU A 525 12.92 7.85 0.08
N PHE A 526 11.92 8.70 0.30
CA PHE A 526 10.54 8.47 -0.12
C PHE A 526 9.79 9.81 -0.14
N GLY A 527 9.00 10.08 -1.19
CA GLY A 527 8.34 11.37 -1.33
C GLY A 527 9.28 12.45 -1.84
N SER A 528 9.54 13.47 -1.03
CA SER A 528 10.54 14.52 -1.30
C SER A 528 11.44 14.73 -0.10
N GLN A 529 12.69 15.12 -0.35
CA GLN A 529 13.66 15.46 0.70
C GLN A 529 14.51 16.64 0.24
N GLU A 530 14.87 17.53 1.17
CA GLU A 530 15.85 18.58 0.96
C GLU A 530 17.05 18.40 1.89
N ILE A 531 18.25 18.63 1.37
CA ILE A 531 19.53 18.53 2.07
C ILE A 531 20.35 19.78 1.71
N LEU A 532 20.91 20.45 2.72
CA LEU A 532 21.80 21.60 2.54
C LEU A 532 23.20 21.23 3.03
N LEU A 533 24.19 21.35 2.14
CA LEU A 533 25.61 21.15 2.46
C LEU A 533 26.31 22.51 2.54
N GLN A 534 26.76 22.88 3.73
CA GLN A 534 27.43 24.17 3.98
C GLN A 534 28.63 24.38 3.05
N ALA A 535 28.86 25.58 2.53
CA ALA A 535 30.12 25.83 1.83
C ALA A 535 31.33 25.90 2.80
N ASN A 536 32.47 25.29 2.44
CA ASN A 536 33.80 25.51 3.07
C ASN A 536 34.00 25.18 4.58
N SER A 537 33.31 24.18 5.15
CA SER A 537 33.64 23.67 6.50
C SER A 537 34.47 22.36 6.46
N GLU A 538 35.60 22.33 7.18
CA GLU A 538 36.38 21.10 7.45
C GLU A 538 35.69 20.21 8.50
N SER A 539 34.88 20.79 9.39
CA SER A 539 34.15 20.09 10.43
C SER A 539 32.77 19.62 9.99
N ALA A 540 32.36 18.47 10.52
CA ALA A 540 31.01 17.91 10.38
C ALA A 540 29.92 18.96 10.64
N VAL A 541 28.90 18.88 9.79
CA VAL A 541 27.69 19.71 9.72
C VAL A 541 27.21 20.16 11.10
N ASN A 542 27.18 21.47 11.31
CA ASN A 542 26.35 22.13 12.30
C ASN A 542 25.34 22.97 11.52
N LEU A 543 24.12 22.48 11.35
CA LEU A 543 23.02 23.29 10.82
C LEU A 543 21.77 23.11 11.65
N ASN A 544 21.37 24.24 12.21
CA ASN A 544 20.06 24.51 12.76
C ASN A 544 18.97 23.98 11.82
N PHE A 545 18.03 23.22 12.38
CA PHE A 545 16.69 23.06 11.82
C PHE A 545 16.00 24.43 11.86
N SER A 546 16.24 25.31 10.88
CA SER A 546 15.36 26.43 10.63
C SER A 546 14.16 25.92 9.83
N VAL A 547 13.23 25.28 10.54
CA VAL A 547 11.86 25.13 10.05
C VAL A 547 11.21 26.50 10.22
N SER A 548 11.24 27.34 9.19
CA SER A 548 10.37 28.51 9.10
C SER A 548 9.14 28.16 8.24
N TYR A 549 8.17 27.52 8.92
CA TYR A 549 6.71 27.46 8.74
C TYR A 549 6.13 27.77 7.34
N SER A 550 5.37 26.88 6.69
CA SER A 550 4.11 26.31 7.18
C SER A 550 3.82 24.88 6.64
N HIS A 551 4.27 23.85 7.35
CA HIS A 551 3.78 22.48 7.19
C HIS A 551 3.24 22.02 8.53
N GLN A 552 1.92 22.15 8.72
CA GLN A 552 1.27 21.82 9.99
C GLN A 552 0.62 20.43 10.01
N GLU A 553 0.83 19.53 9.02
CA GLU A 553 0.10 18.24 9.02
C GLU A 553 0.85 16.94 8.64
N LEU A 554 2.16 16.93 8.38
CA LEU A 554 2.86 15.67 8.00
C LEU A 554 3.95 15.16 8.96
N HIS A 555 4.17 15.83 10.09
CA HIS A 555 5.05 15.34 11.17
C HIS A 555 4.31 14.96 12.45
N GLN A 556 3.09 14.43 12.34
CA GLN A 556 2.45 13.86 13.52
C GLN A 556 3.08 12.47 13.79
N PRO A 557 3.62 12.19 15.00
CA PRO A 557 4.11 10.88 15.41
C PRO A 557 3.11 9.77 15.05
N ILE A 558 3.58 8.53 14.84
CA ILE A 558 2.71 7.40 14.46
C ILE A 558 1.52 7.24 15.43
N SER A 559 1.72 7.56 16.72
CA SER A 559 0.68 7.61 17.75
C SER A 559 -0.37 8.69 17.50
N GLU A 560 0.03 9.88 17.04
CA GLU A 560 -0.85 11.01 16.74
C GLU A 560 -1.58 10.80 15.40
N PHE A 561 -0.93 10.18 14.41
CA PHE A 561 -1.59 9.76 13.16
C PHE A 561 -2.62 8.66 13.38
N LEU A 562 -2.28 7.63 14.16
CA LEU A 562 -3.23 6.60 14.55
C LEU A 562 -4.35 7.18 15.41
N SER A 563 -4.07 8.19 16.25
CA SER A 563 -5.09 8.94 16.99
C SER A 563 -5.99 9.73 16.05
N LYS A 564 -5.46 10.38 15.00
CA LYS A 564 -6.21 11.16 13.99
C LYS A 564 -7.08 10.27 13.08
N LEU A 565 -6.58 9.10 12.68
CA LEU A 565 -7.36 8.10 11.94
C LEU A 565 -8.47 7.53 12.80
N SER A 566 -8.12 7.20 14.04
CA SER A 566 -9.11 6.82 15.01
C SER A 566 -10.00 7.99 15.41
N GLN A 567 -9.64 9.24 15.12
CA GLN A 567 -10.48 10.43 15.22
C GLN A 567 -11.39 10.68 13.98
N LEU A 568 -11.31 9.81 12.97
CA LEU A 568 -12.22 9.79 11.84
C LEU A 568 -12.91 8.42 11.69
N ASP A 569 -12.95 7.65 12.77
CA ASP A 569 -13.59 6.33 12.82
C ASP A 569 -12.96 5.28 11.90
N ILE A 570 -11.71 5.54 11.50
CA ILE A 570 -10.90 4.69 10.65
C ILE A 570 -10.13 3.72 11.54
N LYS A 571 -10.56 2.46 11.52
CA LYS A 571 -10.00 1.39 12.37
C LYS A 571 -8.98 0.56 11.61
N ILE A 572 -7.74 0.54 12.06
CA ILE A 572 -6.63 -0.07 11.32
C ILE A 572 -6.04 -1.20 12.15
N TYR A 573 -5.91 -2.44 11.67
CA TYR A 573 -5.50 -3.58 12.49
C TYR A 573 -4.65 -4.58 11.76
N THR A 574 -3.91 -5.40 12.50
CA THR A 574 -3.06 -6.45 11.94
C THR A 574 -3.75 -7.81 12.07
N GLU A 575 -3.94 -8.50 10.95
CA GLU A 575 -4.21 -9.93 10.87
C GLU A 575 -2.95 -10.62 10.34
N GLY A 576 -2.03 -11.03 11.23
CA GLY A 576 -0.67 -11.40 10.83
C GLY A 576 0.09 -10.19 10.28
N ASP A 577 0.73 -10.33 9.12
CA ASP A 577 1.47 -9.23 8.44
C ASP A 577 0.55 -8.34 7.58
N ILE A 578 -0.78 -8.56 7.63
CA ILE A 578 -1.76 -7.82 6.84
C ILE A 578 -2.36 -6.70 7.68
N LEU A 579 -2.05 -5.46 7.30
CA LEU A 579 -2.71 -4.26 7.81
C LEU A 579 -4.10 -4.10 7.16
N ARG A 580 -5.14 -4.40 7.91
CA ARG A 580 -6.54 -4.17 7.58
C ARG A 580 -6.96 -2.77 7.98
N CYS A 581 -7.80 -2.13 7.17
CA CYS A 581 -8.35 -0.83 7.47
C CYS A 581 -9.87 -0.89 7.27
N ASN A 582 -10.63 -0.70 8.35
CA ASN A 582 -12.06 -0.58 8.36
C ASN A 582 -12.41 0.89 8.58
N ALA A 583 -12.54 1.58 7.45
CA ALA A 583 -13.02 2.94 7.40
C ALA A 583 -14.50 2.94 7.01
N PRO A 584 -15.27 3.92 7.48
CA PRO A 584 -16.57 4.14 6.90
C PRO A 584 -16.42 4.41 5.33
N LYS A 585 -17.47 4.12 4.54
CA LYS A 585 -18.04 4.81 3.32
C LYS A 585 -17.45 5.98 2.48
N GLY A 586 -16.25 6.54 2.67
CA GLY A 586 -15.93 7.89 2.10
C GLY A 586 -15.17 8.88 2.99
N VAL A 587 -15.00 8.56 4.27
CA VAL A 587 -14.19 9.28 5.27
C VAL A 587 -12.69 8.97 5.09
N LEU A 588 -12.37 7.83 4.49
CA LEU A 588 -11.01 7.50 4.10
C LEU A 588 -10.59 8.37 2.91
N THR A 589 -10.07 9.56 3.19
CA THR A 589 -9.56 10.47 2.17
C THR A 589 -8.40 9.84 1.41
N SER A 590 -8.18 10.27 0.18
CA SER A 590 -7.02 9.91 -0.65
C SER A 590 -5.71 10.08 0.14
N THR A 591 -5.56 11.18 0.87
CA THR A 591 -4.40 11.45 1.74
C THR A 591 -4.29 10.44 2.90
N MET A 592 -5.39 10.05 3.56
CA MET A 592 -5.36 9.05 4.62
C MET A 592 -5.10 7.63 4.13
N LYS A 593 -5.69 7.24 2.99
CA LYS A 593 -5.37 5.96 2.31
C LYS A 593 -3.88 5.87 1.99
N THR A 594 -3.32 6.98 1.54
CA THR A 594 -1.91 7.12 1.18
C THR A 594 -1.02 7.00 2.41
N GLN A 595 -1.29 7.78 3.47
CA GLN A 595 -0.57 7.67 4.74
C GLN A 595 -0.72 6.28 5.42
N LEU A 596 -1.87 5.62 5.31
CA LEU A 596 -2.08 4.24 5.79
C LEU A 596 -1.24 3.20 5.03
N LYS A 597 -1.08 3.41 3.72
CA LYS A 597 -0.34 2.51 2.83
C LYS A 597 1.17 2.69 2.98
N GLU A 598 1.62 3.93 3.15
CA GLU A 598 3.04 4.32 3.24
C GLU A 598 3.63 4.08 4.60
N ARG A 599 2.86 4.43 5.63
CA ARG A 599 3.23 4.15 7.01
C ARG A 599 2.86 2.71 7.39
N LYS A 600 2.39 1.86 6.48
CA LYS A 600 2.04 0.44 6.77
C LYS A 600 3.14 -0.30 7.54
N PRO A 601 4.44 -0.23 7.18
CA PRO A 601 5.52 -0.84 7.96
C PRO A 601 5.67 -0.22 9.35
N GLU A 602 5.55 1.10 9.46
CA GLU A 602 5.65 1.84 10.72
C GLU A 602 4.44 1.60 11.63
N ILE A 603 3.24 1.46 11.05
CA ILE A 603 1.98 1.09 11.72
C ILE A 603 2.09 -0.37 12.15
N ILE A 604 2.40 -1.31 11.26
CA ILE A 604 2.59 -2.73 11.60
C ILE A 604 3.69 -2.86 12.66
N ASN A 605 4.80 -2.14 12.54
CA ASN A 605 5.88 -2.16 13.52
C ASN A 605 5.46 -1.50 14.83
N TYR A 606 4.76 -0.37 14.85
CA TYR A 606 4.20 0.24 16.07
C TYR A 606 3.18 -0.68 16.74
N LEU A 607 2.38 -1.37 15.93
CA LEU A 607 1.42 -2.37 16.37
C LEU A 607 2.14 -3.64 16.90
N ASN A 608 3.21 -4.07 16.26
CA ASN A 608 3.98 -5.26 16.61
C ASN A 608 5.00 -5.03 17.74
N THR A 609 5.60 -3.84 17.85
CA THR A 609 6.47 -3.43 18.97
C THR A 609 5.66 -3.18 20.24
N GLN A 610 4.42 -2.71 20.12
CA GLN A 610 3.46 -2.73 21.23
C GLN A 610 3.04 -4.16 21.62
N ASN A 611 3.18 -5.15 20.72
CA ASN A 611 3.02 -6.57 21.03
C ASN A 611 4.33 -7.27 21.51
N GLN A 612 5.52 -6.74 21.18
CA GLN A 612 6.83 -7.36 21.48
C GLN A 612 7.55 -6.73 22.68
N HIS A 613 7.26 -5.48 23.06
CA HIS A 613 7.42 -5.09 24.44
C HIS A 613 6.45 -5.95 25.23
N LYS A 614 6.98 -6.81 26.10
CA LYS A 614 6.17 -7.58 27.03
C LYS A 614 5.43 -6.56 27.89
N ILE A 615 4.21 -6.20 27.47
CA ILE A 615 3.32 -5.30 28.20
C ILE A 615 3.28 -5.86 29.62
N THR A 616 3.78 -5.09 30.57
CA THR A 616 3.79 -5.49 31.97
C THR A 616 2.45 -5.10 32.59
N LEU A 617 2.14 -5.72 33.73
CA LEU A 617 0.95 -5.35 34.47
C LEU A 617 1.04 -3.88 34.92
N ASP A 618 2.24 -3.42 35.26
CA ASP A 618 2.52 -2.02 35.62
C ASP A 618 2.24 -1.05 34.48
N TYR A 619 2.55 -1.42 33.24
CA TYR A 619 2.19 -0.61 32.07
C TYR A 619 0.66 -0.47 31.94
N LEU A 620 -0.09 -1.58 32.04
CA LEU A 620 -1.55 -1.52 31.97
C LEU A 620 -2.16 -0.73 33.13
N LYS A 621 -1.55 -0.81 34.32
CA LYS A 621 -1.95 0.00 35.49
C LYS A 621 -1.76 1.49 35.23
N ALA A 622 -0.63 1.90 34.68
CA ALA A 622 -0.37 3.29 34.34
C ALA A 622 -1.38 3.83 33.30
N GLU A 623 -1.73 2.99 32.32
CA GLU A 623 -2.73 3.32 31.30
C GLU A 623 -4.17 3.37 31.84
N ALA A 624 -4.45 2.71 32.96
CA ALA A 624 -5.75 2.70 33.63
C ALA A 624 -5.99 3.96 34.49
N THR A 625 -5.68 5.13 33.94
CA THR A 625 -5.89 6.43 34.60
C THR A 625 -7.13 7.10 34.04
N LEU A 626 -8.15 7.30 34.89
CA LEU A 626 -9.37 8.03 34.53
C LEU A 626 -9.20 9.52 34.77
N ASP A 627 -9.49 10.35 33.76
CA ASP A 627 -9.52 11.83 33.86
C ASP A 627 -10.21 12.30 35.16
N GLU A 628 -9.51 13.11 35.95
CA GLU A 628 -9.95 13.58 37.27
C GLU A 628 -11.27 14.35 37.22
N SER A 629 -11.61 14.97 36.08
CA SER A 629 -12.89 15.67 35.91
C SER A 629 -14.10 14.73 35.79
N ILE A 630 -13.86 13.43 35.56
CA ILE A 630 -14.91 12.43 35.42
C ILE A 630 -15.27 11.90 36.80
N TYR A 631 -16.27 12.55 37.39
CA TYR A 631 -16.95 12.12 38.59
C TYR A 631 -18.39 12.63 38.57
N PRO A 632 -19.35 11.92 39.19
CA PRO A 632 -20.73 12.36 39.25
C PRO A 632 -20.84 13.69 40.02
N GLN A 633 -21.28 14.75 39.34
CA GLN A 633 -21.48 16.08 39.95
C GLN A 633 -22.77 16.16 40.78
N ASN A 634 -23.74 15.30 40.46
CA ASN A 634 -25.07 15.29 41.06
C ASN A 634 -25.37 13.91 41.68
N PRO A 635 -26.11 13.86 42.81
CA PRO A 635 -26.50 12.60 43.43
C PRO A 635 -27.32 11.74 42.47
N VAL A 636 -27.07 10.43 42.53
CA VAL A 636 -27.67 9.44 41.65
C VAL A 636 -29.17 9.36 41.90
N ILE A 637 -29.98 9.62 40.87
CA ILE A 637 -31.41 9.28 40.87
C ILE A 637 -31.58 8.01 40.04
N VAL A 638 -31.48 6.83 40.68
CA VAL A 638 -31.80 5.56 40.00
C VAL A 638 -33.33 5.42 39.94
N GLY A 639 -33.93 5.83 38.83
CA GLY A 639 -35.35 5.58 38.57
C GLY A 639 -35.63 4.08 38.34
N ASN A 640 -36.82 3.60 38.72
CA ASN A 640 -37.20 2.19 38.53
C ASN A 640 -37.43 1.79 37.06
N GLN A 641 -37.61 2.75 36.15
CA GLN A 641 -37.79 2.50 34.71
C GLN A 641 -37.13 3.62 33.88
N PRO A 642 -36.05 3.34 33.12
CA PRO A 642 -35.45 4.34 32.25
C PRO A 642 -36.38 4.66 31.08
N LYS A 643 -36.50 5.94 30.72
CA LYS A 643 -37.23 6.38 29.52
C LYS A 643 -36.34 6.36 28.28
N THR A 644 -35.05 6.55 28.48
CA THR A 644 -34.04 6.63 27.41
C THR A 644 -32.81 5.80 27.76
N ILE A 645 -32.38 4.95 26.84
CA ILE A 645 -31.23 4.07 27.02
C ILE A 645 -30.24 4.32 25.89
N LEU A 646 -28.97 4.56 26.22
CA LEU A 646 -27.89 4.53 25.23
C LEU A 646 -27.34 3.11 25.12
N LEU A 647 -27.40 2.51 23.94
CA LEU A 647 -26.75 1.26 23.60
C LEU A 647 -25.62 1.51 22.61
N THR A 648 -24.41 1.10 22.99
CA THR A 648 -23.27 1.09 22.07
C THR A 648 -23.07 -0.31 21.48
N GLY A 649 -22.61 -0.38 20.23
CA GLY A 649 -22.35 -1.66 19.57
C GLY A 649 -23.60 -2.41 19.12
N ALA A 650 -24.74 -1.73 18.94
CA ALA A 650 -26.01 -2.31 18.50
C ALA A 650 -25.94 -3.01 17.11
N THR A 651 -24.92 -2.71 16.31
CA THR A 651 -24.65 -3.33 15.01
C THR A 651 -23.74 -4.57 15.10
N GLY A 652 -23.24 -4.92 16.30
CA GLY A 652 -22.45 -6.12 16.56
C GLY A 652 -23.31 -7.31 16.96
N PHE A 653 -22.71 -8.50 17.01
CA PHE A 653 -23.43 -9.77 17.24
C PHE A 653 -24.22 -9.79 18.56
N LEU A 654 -23.57 -9.64 19.73
CA LEU A 654 -24.31 -9.55 21.00
C LEU A 654 -25.19 -8.30 21.06
N GLY A 655 -24.74 -7.20 20.45
CA GLY A 655 -25.44 -5.92 20.50
C GLY A 655 -26.81 -5.94 19.83
N SER A 656 -27.00 -6.70 18.76
CA SER A 656 -28.31 -6.85 18.12
C SER A 656 -29.30 -7.62 19.00
N PHE A 657 -28.83 -8.64 19.72
CA PHE A 657 -29.65 -9.38 20.69
C PHE A 657 -29.94 -8.56 21.94
N LEU A 658 -28.98 -7.73 22.40
CA LEU A 658 -29.22 -6.77 23.49
C LEU A 658 -30.24 -5.70 23.09
N LEU A 659 -30.15 -5.15 21.89
CA LEU A 659 -31.13 -4.20 21.37
C LEU A 659 -32.53 -4.83 21.36
N ASN A 660 -32.64 -6.03 20.80
CA ASN A 660 -33.89 -6.78 20.77
C ASN A 660 -34.45 -7.03 22.18
N GLU A 661 -33.62 -7.50 23.12
CA GLU A 661 -34.06 -7.78 24.48
C GLU A 661 -34.49 -6.50 25.23
N LEU A 662 -33.75 -5.39 25.07
CA LEU A 662 -34.11 -4.09 25.65
C LEU A 662 -35.45 -3.56 25.11
N LEU A 663 -35.71 -3.74 23.81
CA LEU A 663 -36.99 -3.38 23.20
C LEU A 663 -38.15 -4.19 23.78
N HIS A 664 -37.95 -5.46 24.10
CA HIS A 664 -38.98 -6.32 24.70
C HIS A 664 -39.16 -6.13 26.20
N LYS A 665 -38.10 -5.77 26.94
CA LYS A 665 -38.11 -5.73 28.42
C LYS A 665 -38.26 -4.33 29.01
N THR A 666 -38.35 -3.31 28.17
CA THR A 666 -38.53 -1.92 28.60
C THR A 666 -39.51 -1.22 27.67
N GLU A 667 -40.02 -0.05 28.07
CA GLU A 667 -40.73 0.90 27.19
C GLU A 667 -39.82 2.05 26.70
N ALA A 668 -38.51 1.96 26.98
CA ALA A 668 -37.56 3.04 26.72
C ALA A 668 -37.33 3.26 25.22
N LYS A 669 -37.00 4.49 24.84
CA LYS A 669 -36.35 4.78 23.57
C LYS A 669 -34.88 4.35 23.64
N ILE A 670 -34.42 3.59 22.67
CA ILE A 670 -33.07 3.04 22.63
C ILE A 670 -32.24 3.83 21.62
N TYR A 671 -31.41 4.71 22.16
CA TYR A 671 -30.44 5.49 21.43
C TYR A 671 -29.25 4.58 21.07
N CYS A 672 -29.05 4.37 19.78
CA CYS A 672 -28.04 3.45 19.28
C CYS A 672 -26.89 4.23 18.67
N LEU A 673 -25.71 4.21 19.30
CA LEU A 673 -24.52 4.82 18.73
C LEU A 673 -24.02 3.97 17.55
N VAL A 674 -24.07 4.51 16.34
CA VAL A 674 -23.80 3.80 15.08
C VAL A 674 -22.82 4.58 14.23
N ARG A 675 -21.82 3.84 13.74
CA ARG A 675 -20.85 4.29 12.76
C ARG A 675 -21.46 4.24 11.35
N SER A 676 -21.63 5.42 10.75
CA SER A 676 -22.17 5.58 9.39
C SER A 676 -21.54 6.78 8.69
N GLU A 677 -21.63 6.76 7.37
CA GLU A 677 -20.98 7.65 6.42
C GLU A 677 -21.92 8.56 5.70
N GLN A 678 -23.03 7.97 5.31
CA GLN A 678 -24.16 8.66 4.76
C GLN A 678 -25.22 8.67 5.87
N PRO A 679 -25.73 9.85 6.27
CA PRO A 679 -26.75 9.98 7.31
C PRO A 679 -27.94 9.04 7.08
N GLU A 680 -28.37 8.93 5.83
CA GLU A 680 -29.51 8.13 5.34
C GLU A 680 -29.36 6.62 5.61
N LEU A 681 -28.14 6.08 5.68
CA LEU A 681 -27.89 4.64 5.83
C LEU A 681 -27.83 4.15 7.30
N THR A 682 -27.93 5.06 8.27
CA THR A 682 -27.70 4.72 9.69
C THR A 682 -28.83 3.86 10.26
N GLU A 683 -30.08 4.20 9.94
CA GLU A 683 -31.28 3.46 10.34
C GLU A 683 -31.33 2.08 9.65
N ASP A 684 -31.07 2.06 8.33
CA ASP A 684 -31.05 0.85 7.53
C ASP A 684 -30.05 -0.19 8.05
N LYS A 685 -28.90 0.26 8.55
CA LYS A 685 -27.89 -0.64 9.12
C LYS A 685 -28.41 -1.39 10.35
N LEU A 686 -29.08 -0.71 11.28
CA LEU A 686 -29.69 -1.36 12.46
C LEU A 686 -30.81 -2.31 12.05
N LYS A 687 -31.67 -1.86 11.14
CA LYS A 687 -32.77 -2.66 10.61
C LYS A 687 -32.27 -3.93 9.93
N ASN A 688 -31.25 -3.83 9.08
CA ASN A 688 -30.67 -4.96 8.35
C ASN A 688 -29.99 -5.97 9.29
N VAL A 689 -29.28 -5.50 10.31
CA VAL A 689 -28.67 -6.38 11.32
C VAL A 689 -29.74 -7.17 12.07
N LEU A 690 -30.79 -6.51 12.56
CA LEU A 690 -31.90 -7.20 13.23
C LEU A 690 -32.64 -8.16 12.29
N LYS A 691 -32.90 -7.77 11.04
CA LYS A 691 -33.51 -8.65 10.02
C LYS A 691 -32.68 -9.89 9.75
N SER A 692 -31.35 -9.75 9.63
CA SER A 692 -30.45 -10.88 9.36
C SER A 692 -30.47 -11.94 10.46
N ALA A 693 -30.74 -11.52 11.70
CA ALA A 693 -30.89 -12.39 12.86
C ALA A 693 -32.34 -12.82 13.13
N SER A 694 -33.30 -12.45 12.26
CA SER A 694 -34.75 -12.62 12.46
C SER A 694 -35.27 -12.00 13.77
N LEU A 695 -34.72 -10.83 14.14
CA LEU A 695 -35.06 -10.06 15.34
C LEU A 695 -35.83 -8.76 15.04
N TRP A 696 -36.09 -8.45 13.77
CA TRP A 696 -36.77 -7.19 13.40
C TRP A 696 -38.29 -7.34 13.46
N ASP A 697 -38.92 -6.41 14.18
CA ASP A 697 -40.36 -6.16 14.13
C ASP A 697 -40.60 -4.68 13.79
N GLU A 698 -41.55 -4.38 12.91
CA GLU A 698 -41.83 -2.98 12.50
C GLU A 698 -42.31 -2.12 13.69
N SER A 699 -42.88 -2.71 14.73
CA SER A 699 -43.25 -2.01 15.97
C SER A 699 -42.05 -1.44 16.73
N PHE A 700 -40.83 -1.92 16.48
CA PHE A 700 -39.62 -1.40 17.13
C PHE A 700 -39.13 -0.09 16.54
N LYS A 701 -39.48 0.22 15.30
CA LYS A 701 -39.03 1.42 14.57
C LYS A 701 -39.12 2.73 15.38
N PRO A 702 -40.26 3.11 15.99
CA PRO A 702 -40.36 4.37 16.73
C PRO A 702 -39.51 4.44 18.02
N ARG A 703 -39.01 3.29 18.49
CA ARG A 703 -38.22 3.19 19.72
C ARG A 703 -36.72 3.13 19.47
N ILE A 704 -36.26 2.88 18.24
CA ILE A 704 -34.84 2.84 17.89
C ILE A 704 -34.43 4.24 17.40
N ILE A 705 -33.59 4.92 18.17
CA ILE A 705 -33.10 6.26 17.85
C ILE A 705 -31.63 6.17 17.41
N PRO A 706 -31.32 6.14 16.10
CA PRO A 706 -29.94 6.07 15.65
C PRO A 706 -29.19 7.37 15.96
N ILE A 707 -28.07 7.28 16.67
CA ILE A 707 -27.11 8.38 16.84
C ILE A 707 -25.90 8.06 15.98
N ARG A 708 -25.59 8.94 15.03
CA ARG A 708 -24.34 8.84 14.27
C ARG A 708 -23.18 9.28 15.16
N GLY A 709 -22.27 8.36 15.46
CA GLY A 709 -21.08 8.67 16.23
C GLY A 709 -20.18 7.45 16.37
N ASP A 710 -18.99 7.69 16.91
CA ASP A 710 -17.92 6.71 16.99
C ASP A 710 -17.20 6.76 18.34
N LEU A 711 -17.17 5.60 19.00
CA LEU A 711 -16.46 5.39 20.27
C LEU A 711 -14.97 5.68 20.21
N SER A 712 -14.35 5.71 19.03
CA SER A 712 -12.93 6.03 18.91
C SER A 712 -12.64 7.54 18.86
N GLN A 713 -13.68 8.37 18.91
CA GLN A 713 -13.59 9.82 19.02
C GLN A 713 -13.73 10.35 20.45
N PRO A 714 -13.10 11.49 20.77
CA PRO A 714 -13.56 12.34 21.86
C PRO A 714 -15.06 12.65 21.71
N ILE A 715 -15.83 12.63 22.80
CA ILE A 715 -17.28 12.89 22.82
C ILE A 715 -18.09 12.17 21.72
N PHE A 716 -17.63 10.99 21.31
CA PHE A 716 -18.17 10.16 20.23
C PHE A 716 -18.19 10.81 18.83
N GLY A 717 -17.44 11.90 18.62
CA GLY A 717 -17.40 12.64 17.36
C GLY A 717 -18.62 13.51 17.14
N LEU A 718 -19.39 13.74 18.21
CA LEU A 718 -20.56 14.61 18.23
C LEU A 718 -20.14 16.06 18.41
N SER A 719 -21.01 17.00 18.03
CA SER A 719 -20.84 18.38 18.48
C SER A 719 -21.04 18.49 19.99
N SER A 720 -20.47 19.51 20.62
CA SER A 720 -20.68 19.77 22.05
C SER A 720 -22.16 19.88 22.41
N GLU A 721 -22.98 20.46 21.53
CA GLU A 721 -24.43 20.59 21.69
C GLU A 721 -25.13 19.23 21.63
N GLN A 722 -24.75 18.37 20.68
CA GLN A 722 -25.31 17.02 20.56
C GLN A 722 -24.91 16.14 21.75
N PHE A 723 -23.65 16.22 22.19
CA PHE A 723 -23.19 15.49 23.37
C PHE A 723 -23.91 15.98 24.63
N GLN A 724 -24.08 17.30 24.78
CA GLN A 724 -24.83 17.90 25.86
C GLN A 724 -26.31 17.46 25.84
N GLN A 725 -26.94 17.45 24.67
CA GLN A 725 -28.30 16.93 24.50
C GLN A 725 -28.41 15.46 24.93
N LEU A 726 -27.46 14.61 24.54
CA LEU A 726 -27.41 13.22 25.02
C LEU A 726 -27.20 13.14 26.53
N ALA A 727 -26.35 14.00 27.09
CA ALA A 727 -26.10 14.04 28.52
C ALA A 727 -27.38 14.39 29.31
N ASP A 728 -28.22 15.26 28.76
CA ASP A 728 -29.48 15.68 29.36
C ASP A 728 -30.59 14.61 29.17
N GLU A 729 -30.61 13.94 28.01
CA GLU A 729 -31.65 12.98 27.64
C GLU A 729 -31.44 11.58 28.24
N ILE A 730 -30.25 10.99 28.14
CA ILE A 730 -30.02 9.55 28.44
C ILE A 730 -30.12 9.23 29.93
N ASP A 731 -30.93 8.24 30.31
CA ASP A 731 -31.08 7.81 31.71
C ASP A 731 -30.08 6.70 32.11
N VAL A 732 -29.84 5.73 31.22
CA VAL A 732 -28.98 4.56 31.49
C VAL A 732 -28.14 4.21 30.26
N ILE A 733 -26.91 3.73 30.47
CA ILE A 733 -25.97 3.38 29.40
C ILE A 733 -25.65 1.88 29.43
N TYR A 734 -25.80 1.21 28.29
CA TYR A 734 -25.29 -0.14 28.03
C TYR A 734 -24.08 -0.04 27.11
N HIS A 735 -22.90 -0.16 27.71
CA HIS A 735 -21.64 -0.06 26.99
C HIS A 735 -21.17 -1.44 26.48
N ASN A 736 -21.72 -1.86 25.35
CA ASN A 736 -21.37 -3.11 24.65
C ASN A 736 -20.41 -2.89 23.46
N GLY A 737 -20.36 -1.68 22.91
CA GLY A 737 -19.50 -1.36 21.78
C GLY A 737 -18.03 -1.53 22.14
N ALA A 738 -17.35 -2.42 21.42
CA ALA A 738 -15.92 -2.62 21.47
C ALA A 738 -15.42 -3.05 20.09
N TRP A 739 -14.14 -2.84 19.85
CA TRP A 739 -13.43 -3.46 18.76
C TRP A 739 -12.82 -4.78 19.21
N VAL A 740 -13.41 -5.87 18.74
CA VAL A 740 -12.98 -7.24 19.05
C VAL A 740 -12.07 -7.72 17.93
N HIS A 741 -10.76 -7.73 18.18
CA HIS A 741 -9.76 -8.23 17.23
C HIS A 741 -8.62 -8.96 17.97
N HIS A 742 -8.58 -10.29 17.86
CA HIS A 742 -7.70 -11.12 18.69
C HIS A 742 -6.23 -11.09 18.27
N ALA A 743 -5.92 -10.74 17.03
CA ALA A 743 -4.55 -10.60 16.55
C ALA A 743 -4.00 -9.16 16.66
N SER A 744 -4.84 -8.20 17.09
CA SER A 744 -4.42 -6.80 17.26
C SER A 744 -3.69 -6.57 18.59
N PRO A 745 -2.69 -5.68 18.63
CA PRO A 745 -2.11 -5.18 19.87
C PRO A 745 -3.04 -4.28 20.67
N TYR A 746 -2.68 -4.10 21.95
CA TYR A 746 -3.37 -3.18 22.87
C TYR A 746 -3.43 -1.75 22.33
N SER A 747 -2.31 -1.22 21.84
CA SER A 747 -2.16 0.19 21.40
C SER A 747 -3.23 0.64 20.40
N LEU A 748 -3.68 -0.30 19.58
CA LEU A 748 -4.66 -0.05 18.54
C LEU A 748 -6.10 -0.14 18.99
N LEU A 749 -6.35 -1.04 19.92
CA LEU A 749 -7.66 -1.23 20.51
C LEU A 749 -7.92 -0.18 21.59
N LYS A 750 -6.86 0.49 22.11
CA LYS A 750 -6.93 1.53 23.12
C LYS A 750 -7.93 2.62 22.78
N GLN A 751 -7.91 3.19 21.57
CA GLN A 751 -8.80 4.30 21.25
C GLN A 751 -10.28 3.92 21.38
N THR A 752 -10.70 2.81 20.76
CA THR A 752 -12.11 2.38 20.84
C THR A 752 -12.47 1.81 22.22
N ASN A 753 -11.64 0.93 22.76
CA ASN A 753 -12.01 0.11 23.91
C ASN A 753 -11.70 0.78 25.24
N VAL A 754 -10.68 1.64 25.32
CA VAL A 754 -10.25 2.32 26.56
C VAL A 754 -10.76 3.76 26.56
N LEU A 755 -10.37 4.56 25.58
CA LEU A 755 -10.77 5.97 25.51
C LEU A 755 -12.26 6.11 25.20
N GLY A 756 -12.82 5.26 24.35
CA GLY A 756 -14.28 5.19 24.17
C GLY A 756 -15.05 4.86 25.44
N THR A 757 -14.50 3.99 26.31
CA THR A 757 -15.07 3.76 27.65
C THR A 757 -14.93 5.00 28.53
N GLN A 758 -13.81 5.71 28.49
CA GLN A 758 -13.66 6.98 29.21
C GLN A 758 -14.72 8.01 28.79
N GLU A 759 -15.00 8.16 27.50
CA GLU A 759 -16.02 9.10 27.02
C GLU A 759 -17.45 8.66 27.39
N ILE A 760 -17.70 7.35 27.49
CA ILE A 760 -18.94 6.83 28.08
C ILE A 760 -19.06 7.21 29.56
N LEU A 761 -17.99 7.07 30.33
CA LEU A 761 -17.97 7.47 31.75
C LEU A 761 -18.13 8.98 31.91
N ARG A 762 -17.56 9.78 30.98
CA ARG A 762 -17.76 11.23 30.90
C ARG A 762 -19.22 11.58 30.67
N LEU A 763 -19.85 10.98 29.65
CA LEU A 763 -21.28 11.15 29.40
C LEU A 763 -22.11 10.76 30.62
N ALA A 764 -21.74 9.66 31.28
CA ALA A 764 -22.43 9.15 32.45
C ALA A 764 -22.38 10.12 33.64
N CYS A 765 -21.35 10.98 33.72
CA CYS A 765 -21.19 11.99 34.77
C CYS A 765 -21.73 13.38 34.39
N GLN A 766 -21.90 13.65 33.09
CA GLN A 766 -22.32 14.96 32.56
C GLN A 766 -23.82 15.20 32.79
N SER A 767 -24.19 16.41 33.24
CA SER A 767 -25.56 16.86 33.55
C SER A 767 -26.26 16.09 34.68
N LYS A 768 -26.56 14.81 34.44
CA LYS A 768 -27.17 13.88 35.39
C LYS A 768 -26.38 12.59 35.42
N THR A 769 -26.26 11.99 36.60
CA THR A 769 -25.55 10.73 36.78
C THR A 769 -26.34 9.57 36.19
N LYS A 770 -25.73 8.82 35.27
CA LYS A 770 -26.36 7.72 34.53
C LYS A 770 -25.72 6.39 34.93
N PRO A 771 -26.48 5.39 35.37
CA PRO A 771 -25.94 4.05 35.59
C PRO A 771 -25.29 3.48 34.31
N VAL A 772 -24.13 2.84 34.45
CA VAL A 772 -23.37 2.23 33.36
C VAL A 772 -23.34 0.71 33.52
N HIS A 773 -23.97 0.01 32.58
CA HIS A 773 -23.84 -1.43 32.41
C HIS A 773 -22.69 -1.68 31.42
N PHE A 774 -21.52 -2.04 31.93
CA PHE A 774 -20.32 -2.26 31.14
C PHE A 774 -20.16 -3.73 30.77
N ILE A 775 -20.13 -4.00 29.47
CA ILE A 775 -19.93 -5.36 28.96
C ILE A 775 -18.42 -5.58 28.83
N SER A 776 -17.89 -6.42 29.70
CA SER A 776 -16.50 -6.88 29.72
C SER A 776 -16.37 -8.30 29.15
N SER A 777 -15.22 -8.91 29.32
CA SER A 777 -14.93 -10.28 28.88
C SER A 777 -14.22 -11.03 30.00
N VAL A 778 -14.45 -12.34 30.12
CA VAL A 778 -13.66 -13.17 31.05
C VAL A 778 -12.17 -13.25 30.65
N SER A 779 -11.82 -12.87 29.43
CA SER A 779 -10.43 -12.83 28.95
C SER A 779 -9.57 -11.77 29.63
N VAL A 780 -10.15 -10.88 30.45
CA VAL A 780 -9.39 -9.98 31.35
C VAL A 780 -8.57 -10.75 32.39
N PHE A 781 -8.79 -12.06 32.52
CA PHE A 781 -8.05 -12.92 33.43
C PHE A 781 -7.06 -13.81 32.66
N ASN A 782 -5.80 -13.87 33.15
CA ASN A 782 -4.78 -14.76 32.64
C ASN A 782 -3.90 -15.29 33.79
N PHE A 783 -3.53 -16.57 33.72
CA PHE A 783 -2.72 -17.24 34.74
C PHE A 783 -1.75 -18.24 34.10
N ASN A 784 -0.61 -18.43 34.76
CA ASN A 784 0.35 -19.47 34.45
C ASN A 784 0.09 -20.74 35.28
N GLU A 785 0.75 -21.85 34.94
CA GLU A 785 0.62 -23.14 35.63
C GLU A 785 1.14 -23.14 37.07
N TYR A 786 1.89 -22.11 37.47
CA TYR A 786 2.43 -21.92 38.82
C TYR A 786 1.53 -21.03 39.71
N SER A 787 0.39 -20.56 39.20
CA SER A 787 -0.55 -19.73 39.95
C SER A 787 -1.15 -20.50 41.13
N GLN A 788 -1.09 -19.92 42.32
CA GLN A 788 -1.75 -20.47 43.51
C GLN A 788 -3.29 -20.23 43.49
N VAL A 789 -3.78 -19.35 42.61
CA VAL A 789 -5.21 -19.03 42.46
C VAL A 789 -5.86 -20.06 41.54
N LYS A 790 -6.76 -20.87 42.09
CA LYS A 790 -7.51 -21.92 41.36
C LYS A 790 -8.94 -21.53 40.98
N VAL A 791 -9.54 -20.57 41.69
CA VAL A 791 -10.92 -20.12 41.48
C VAL A 791 -10.96 -18.59 41.49
N ILE A 792 -11.64 -17.99 40.51
CA ILE A 792 -11.87 -16.54 40.44
C ILE A 792 -13.34 -16.25 40.70
N ASN A 793 -13.60 -15.45 41.72
CA ASN A 793 -14.92 -14.95 42.04
C ASN A 793 -15.22 -13.68 41.27
N GLU A 794 -16.49 -13.39 41.06
CA GLU A 794 -16.92 -12.24 40.27
C GLU A 794 -16.43 -10.91 40.86
N GLN A 795 -16.35 -10.81 42.19
CA GLN A 795 -15.91 -9.61 42.89
C GLN A 795 -14.39 -9.49 43.07
N ASP A 796 -13.61 -10.47 42.60
CA ASP A 796 -12.16 -10.40 42.72
C ASP A 796 -11.61 -9.22 41.89
N ASP A 797 -10.46 -8.70 42.34
CA ASP A 797 -9.75 -7.67 41.58
C ASP A 797 -9.21 -8.25 40.27
N LEU A 798 -9.04 -7.39 39.27
CA LEU A 798 -8.44 -7.76 37.99
C LEU A 798 -6.93 -8.03 38.09
N GLU A 799 -6.29 -7.60 39.19
CA GLU A 799 -4.86 -7.75 39.45
C GLU A 799 -4.45 -9.08 40.08
N ILE A 800 -5.40 -9.99 40.30
CA ILE A 800 -5.12 -11.32 40.87
C ILE A 800 -4.30 -12.22 39.94
N GLY A 801 -4.25 -11.91 38.64
CA GLY A 801 -3.62 -12.71 37.60
C GLY A 801 -2.42 -12.02 36.96
N GLU A 802 -1.82 -12.70 35.99
CA GLU A 802 -0.81 -12.11 35.13
C GLU A 802 -1.44 -11.14 34.11
N VAL A 803 -0.59 -10.48 33.34
CA VAL A 803 -0.99 -9.66 32.21
C VAL A 803 -1.92 -10.47 31.28
N PRO A 804 -3.10 -9.95 30.91
CA PRO A 804 -4.00 -10.63 29.98
C PRO A 804 -3.31 -10.96 28.64
N ASN A 805 -3.60 -12.13 28.07
CA ASN A 805 -2.98 -12.54 26.80
C ASN A 805 -3.64 -11.83 25.61
N GLY A 806 -2.84 -11.10 24.83
CA GLY A 806 -3.28 -10.45 23.59
C GLY A 806 -3.95 -9.09 23.80
N GLY A 807 -3.87 -8.24 22.76
CA GLY A 807 -4.26 -6.83 22.86
C GLY A 807 -5.72 -6.59 23.20
N TYR A 808 -6.63 -7.45 22.72
CA TYR A 808 -8.06 -7.33 23.05
C TYR A 808 -8.30 -7.48 24.55
N SER A 809 -7.77 -8.55 25.15
CA SER A 809 -7.90 -8.84 26.57
C SER A 809 -7.26 -7.75 27.43
N GLN A 810 -6.10 -7.24 27.02
CA GLN A 810 -5.43 -6.11 27.67
C GLN A 810 -6.29 -4.83 27.60
N SER A 811 -6.91 -4.55 26.45
CA SER A 811 -7.75 -3.35 26.29
C SER A 811 -9.01 -3.41 27.14
N LYS A 812 -9.64 -4.60 27.25
CA LYS A 812 -10.80 -4.81 28.13
C LYS A 812 -10.44 -4.74 29.60
N TRP A 813 -9.24 -5.20 29.98
CA TRP A 813 -8.74 -5.09 31.35
C TRP A 813 -8.59 -3.62 31.77
N VAL A 814 -7.98 -2.79 30.92
CA VAL A 814 -7.82 -1.35 31.22
C VAL A 814 -9.18 -0.65 31.25
N ALA A 815 -10.06 -0.92 30.27
CA ALA A 815 -11.41 -0.35 30.25
C ALA A 815 -12.23 -0.71 31.50
N GLU A 816 -12.15 -1.97 31.96
CA GLU A 816 -12.83 -2.39 33.18
C GLU A 816 -12.24 -1.72 34.43
N LYS A 817 -10.91 -1.51 34.48
CA LYS A 817 -10.29 -0.70 35.55
C LYS A 817 -10.80 0.73 35.56
N LEU A 818 -10.94 1.40 34.41
CA LEU A 818 -11.53 2.75 34.34
C LEU A 818 -12.96 2.78 34.89
N VAL A 819 -13.78 1.77 34.56
CA VAL A 819 -15.14 1.63 35.08
C VAL A 819 -15.12 1.42 36.59
N LYS A 820 -14.19 0.60 37.12
CA LYS A 820 -14.02 0.42 38.56
C LYS A 820 -13.61 1.73 39.26
N ILE A 821 -12.72 2.52 38.65
CA ILE A 821 -12.31 3.83 39.19
C ILE A 821 -13.50 4.79 39.20
N ALA A 822 -14.28 4.85 38.12
CA ALA A 822 -15.50 5.66 38.09
C ALA A 822 -16.51 5.21 39.16
N ALA A 823 -16.65 3.89 39.37
CA ALA A 823 -17.49 3.35 40.44
C ALA A 823 -17.00 3.75 41.84
N GLN A 824 -15.69 3.74 42.07
CA GLN A 824 -15.08 4.24 43.31
C GLN A 824 -15.32 5.76 43.50
N ARG A 825 -15.43 6.52 42.40
CA ARG A 825 -15.83 7.93 42.41
C ARG A 825 -17.34 8.16 42.57
N GLY A 826 -18.13 7.10 42.72
CA GLY A 826 -19.57 7.16 42.97
C GLY A 826 -20.46 6.95 41.75
N LEU A 827 -19.91 6.62 40.57
CA LEU A 827 -20.72 6.32 39.39
C LEU A 827 -21.34 4.91 39.50
N PRO A 828 -22.68 4.75 39.46
CA PRO A 828 -23.32 3.43 39.52
C PRO A 828 -22.92 2.59 38.30
N SER A 829 -22.04 1.61 38.49
CA SER A 829 -21.51 0.82 37.38
C SER A 829 -21.59 -0.67 37.69
N SER A 830 -22.11 -1.47 36.76
CA SER A 830 -22.14 -2.94 36.84
C SER A 830 -21.32 -3.52 35.70
N ILE A 831 -20.57 -4.60 35.98
CA ILE A 831 -19.63 -5.20 35.04
C ILE A 831 -20.14 -6.60 34.64
N TYR A 832 -20.26 -6.87 33.36
CA TYR A 832 -20.69 -8.17 32.83
C TYR A 832 -19.55 -8.80 32.06
N ARG A 833 -18.79 -9.72 32.66
CA ARG A 833 -17.68 -10.43 31.99
C ARG A 833 -18.23 -11.63 31.26
N ILE A 834 -18.27 -11.54 29.93
CA ILE A 834 -18.89 -12.55 29.10
C ILE A 834 -17.84 -13.58 28.62
N GLY A 835 -18.21 -14.86 28.68
CA GLY A 835 -17.51 -16.00 28.13
C GLY A 835 -17.56 -16.06 26.60
N GLN A 836 -17.19 -17.19 26.01
CA GLN A 836 -17.23 -17.34 24.56
C GLN A 836 -18.68 -17.45 24.08
N ILE A 837 -19.13 -16.49 23.27
CA ILE A 837 -20.52 -16.44 22.80
C ILE A 837 -20.66 -17.30 21.54
N SER A 838 -21.59 -18.26 21.55
CA SER A 838 -21.99 -19.05 20.40
C SER A 838 -23.30 -18.53 19.76
N GLY A 839 -23.79 -19.24 18.75
CA GLY A 839 -25.04 -18.91 18.06
C GLY A 839 -26.27 -18.92 18.96
N SER A 840 -27.39 -18.40 18.44
CA SER A 840 -28.68 -18.48 19.13
C SER A 840 -29.09 -19.93 19.34
N SER A 841 -29.46 -20.32 20.56
CA SER A 841 -29.89 -21.69 20.84
C SER A 841 -31.22 -22.06 20.17
N GLN A 842 -31.98 -21.06 19.71
CA GLN A 842 -33.28 -21.27 19.06
C GLN A 842 -33.16 -21.33 17.54
N THR A 843 -32.47 -20.35 16.92
CA THR A 843 -32.43 -20.21 15.46
C THR A 843 -31.13 -20.73 14.84
N GLY A 844 -30.10 -20.98 15.66
CA GLY A 844 -28.76 -21.28 15.19
C GLY A 844 -28.04 -20.08 14.56
N TYR A 845 -28.65 -18.89 14.53
CA TYR A 845 -28.01 -17.70 13.98
C TYR A 845 -26.69 -17.42 14.67
N PHE A 846 -25.62 -17.35 13.88
CA PHE A 846 -24.25 -17.36 14.36
C PHE A 846 -23.45 -16.26 13.64
N ASN A 847 -22.48 -15.67 14.33
CA ASN A 847 -21.51 -14.79 13.69
C ASN A 847 -20.58 -15.59 12.77
N ASN A 848 -20.67 -15.36 11.45
CA ASN A 848 -19.86 -16.06 10.45
C ASN A 848 -18.33 -15.82 10.60
N ASN A 849 -17.94 -14.74 11.29
CA ASN A 849 -16.54 -14.45 11.56
C ASN A 849 -16.02 -15.07 12.86
N ASP A 850 -16.88 -15.72 13.64
CA ASP A 850 -16.52 -16.33 14.93
C ASP A 850 -15.56 -17.51 14.77
N PHE A 851 -14.69 -17.72 15.76
CA PHE A 851 -13.72 -18.80 15.79
C PHE A 851 -14.39 -20.18 15.70
N LEU A 852 -15.40 -20.44 16.54
CA LEU A 852 -16.08 -21.75 16.55
C LEU A 852 -16.87 -21.97 15.26
N TYR A 853 -17.50 -20.93 14.71
CA TYR A 853 -18.18 -21.00 13.42
C TYR A 853 -17.21 -21.43 12.30
N ARG A 854 -16.09 -20.73 12.18
CA ARG A 854 -15.04 -21.01 11.18
C ARG A 854 -14.39 -22.38 11.39
N LEU A 855 -14.24 -22.80 12.65
CA LEU A 855 -13.69 -24.10 13.02
C LEU A 855 -14.61 -25.23 12.56
N MET A 856 -15.92 -25.16 12.87
CA MET A 856 -16.91 -26.14 12.44
C MET A 856 -16.97 -26.25 10.91
N LEU A 857 -17.16 -25.12 10.22
CA LEU A 857 -17.24 -25.09 8.75
C LEU A 857 -15.93 -25.55 8.10
N GLY A 858 -14.80 -25.15 8.69
CA GLY A 858 -13.47 -25.54 8.27
C GLY A 858 -13.20 -27.03 8.37
N TYR A 859 -13.58 -27.67 9.47
CA TYR A 859 -13.46 -29.12 9.62
C TYR A 859 -14.35 -29.87 8.64
N ILE A 860 -15.58 -29.39 8.42
CA ILE A 860 -16.50 -29.96 7.42
C ILE A 860 -15.88 -29.90 6.02
N GLN A 861 -15.41 -28.73 5.58
CA GLN A 861 -14.83 -28.56 4.24
C GLN A 861 -13.51 -29.33 4.05
N LEU A 862 -12.69 -29.40 5.10
CA LEU A 862 -11.41 -30.11 5.08
C LEU A 862 -11.57 -31.63 5.20
N GLY A 863 -12.71 -32.11 5.67
CA GLY A 863 -12.97 -33.53 5.98
C GLY A 863 -12.07 -34.10 7.08
N SER A 864 -11.31 -33.26 7.79
CA SER A 864 -10.39 -33.69 8.85
C SER A 864 -10.18 -32.62 9.93
N ALA A 865 -9.87 -33.09 11.14
CA ALA A 865 -9.59 -32.28 12.33
C ALA A 865 -8.38 -32.86 13.09
N PRO A 866 -7.63 -32.05 13.85
CA PRO A 866 -6.49 -32.55 14.59
C PRO A 866 -6.94 -33.48 15.73
N GLU A 867 -6.14 -34.49 16.04
CA GLU A 867 -6.29 -35.29 17.26
C GLU A 867 -6.09 -34.44 18.52
N GLY A 868 -6.84 -34.76 19.57
CA GLY A 868 -6.86 -34.03 20.85
C GLY A 868 -8.24 -33.51 21.20
N GLU A 869 -8.42 -33.17 22.47
CA GLU A 869 -9.67 -32.63 22.99
C GLU A 869 -9.47 -31.19 23.41
N MET A 870 -10.44 -30.34 23.08
CA MET A 870 -10.57 -29.00 23.64
C MET A 870 -11.85 -28.92 24.49
N LEU A 871 -11.81 -28.09 25.51
CA LEU A 871 -12.99 -27.77 26.29
C LEU A 871 -13.86 -26.78 25.52
N LEU A 872 -15.10 -27.14 25.24
CA LEU A 872 -16.12 -26.23 24.71
C LEU A 872 -16.81 -25.53 25.88
N ASP A 873 -16.34 -24.32 26.18
CA ASP A 873 -16.96 -23.40 27.15
C ASP A 873 -17.61 -22.25 26.40
N ILE A 874 -18.84 -22.49 25.93
CA ILE A 874 -19.61 -21.57 25.10
C ILE A 874 -20.98 -21.28 25.72
N ILE A 875 -21.47 -20.05 25.53
CA ILE A 875 -22.83 -19.65 25.90
C ILE A 875 -23.61 -19.14 24.69
N PRO A 876 -24.88 -19.55 24.51
CA PRO A 876 -25.72 -19.00 23.46
C PRO A 876 -25.94 -17.49 23.62
N VAL A 877 -25.89 -16.75 22.50
CA VAL A 877 -26.06 -15.27 22.50
C VAL A 877 -27.38 -14.82 23.11
N ASP A 878 -28.45 -15.59 22.95
CA ASP A 878 -29.77 -15.27 23.49
C ASP A 878 -29.88 -15.51 24.99
N TYR A 879 -29.12 -16.46 25.55
CA TYR A 879 -28.94 -16.55 27.01
C TYR A 879 -28.16 -15.33 27.52
N ALA A 880 -27.04 -14.99 26.88
CA ALA A 880 -26.19 -13.88 27.30
C ALA A 880 -26.96 -12.55 27.32
N SER A 881 -27.74 -12.25 26.27
CA SER A 881 -28.53 -11.01 26.21
C SER A 881 -29.65 -10.97 27.26
N LYS A 882 -30.40 -12.06 27.43
CA LYS A 882 -31.49 -12.17 28.42
C LYS A 882 -30.95 -12.04 29.85
N ALA A 883 -29.89 -12.77 30.18
CA ALA A 883 -29.26 -12.72 31.48
C ALA A 883 -28.77 -11.31 31.81
N LEU A 884 -28.07 -10.68 30.87
CA LEU A 884 -27.54 -9.33 31.07
C LEU A 884 -28.64 -8.31 31.31
N VAL A 885 -29.66 -8.25 30.45
CA VAL A 885 -30.77 -7.27 30.57
C VAL A 885 -31.58 -7.52 31.84
N HIS A 886 -31.75 -8.78 32.26
CA HIS A 886 -32.42 -9.08 33.52
C HIS A 886 -31.62 -8.56 34.71
N LEU A 887 -30.32 -8.88 34.76
CA LEU A 887 -29.44 -8.49 35.86
C LEU A 887 -29.26 -6.96 35.96
N SER A 888 -29.25 -6.25 34.83
CA SER A 888 -29.12 -4.79 34.79
C SER A 888 -30.34 -4.04 35.33
N GLN A 889 -31.51 -4.65 35.33
CA GLN A 889 -32.75 -4.05 35.87
C GLN A 889 -32.86 -4.12 37.39
N LYS A 890 -31.94 -4.83 38.08
CA LYS A 890 -31.98 -5.03 39.53
C LYS A 890 -31.10 -4.02 40.24
N GLN A 891 -31.71 -3.13 41.03
CA GLN A 891 -30.97 -2.10 41.77
C GLN A 891 -29.96 -2.67 42.77
N GLU A 892 -30.26 -3.80 43.40
CA GLU A 892 -29.37 -4.52 44.32
C GLU A 892 -28.11 -5.11 43.66
N PHE A 893 -28.03 -5.07 42.33
CA PHE A 893 -26.91 -5.54 41.51
C PHE A 893 -26.06 -4.42 40.93
N ILE A 894 -26.41 -3.17 41.21
CA ILE A 894 -25.56 -2.01 40.92
C ILE A 894 -24.24 -2.16 41.70
N GLY A 895 -23.11 -1.90 41.04
CA GLY A 895 -21.78 -2.02 41.66
C GLY A 895 -21.21 -3.44 41.67
N LYS A 896 -21.96 -4.45 41.21
CA LYS A 896 -21.50 -5.85 41.15
C LYS A 896 -20.94 -6.21 39.77
N ALA A 897 -20.04 -7.18 39.78
CA ALA A 897 -19.59 -7.87 38.58
C ALA A 897 -20.29 -9.24 38.45
N PHE A 898 -20.41 -9.70 37.21
CA PHE A 898 -21.08 -10.95 36.83
C PHE A 898 -20.21 -11.72 35.82
N HIS A 899 -20.07 -13.03 36.00
CA HIS A 899 -19.47 -13.93 35.02
C HIS A 899 -20.60 -14.61 34.27
N LEU A 900 -20.78 -14.27 33.00
CA LEU A 900 -21.73 -14.92 32.11
C LEU A 900 -20.95 -15.97 31.34
N ILE A 901 -20.91 -17.19 31.87
CA ILE A 901 -20.14 -18.33 31.37
C ILE A 901 -21.00 -19.60 31.44
N HIS A 902 -20.59 -20.66 30.75
CA HIS A 902 -21.31 -21.91 30.84
C HIS A 902 -20.99 -22.60 32.18
N PRO A 903 -21.99 -23.02 32.98
CA PRO A 903 -21.72 -23.65 34.28
C PRO A 903 -21.10 -25.05 34.17
N GLN A 904 -21.23 -25.70 33.01
CA GLN A 904 -20.76 -27.06 32.75
C GLN A 904 -20.18 -27.18 31.33
N PRO A 905 -18.93 -26.76 31.10
CA PRO A 905 -18.32 -26.90 29.77
C PRO A 905 -18.11 -28.38 29.42
N VAL A 906 -18.13 -28.73 28.13
CA VAL A 906 -18.10 -30.12 27.64
C VAL A 906 -16.90 -30.39 26.75
N SER A 907 -16.54 -31.66 26.52
CA SER A 907 -15.48 -32.01 25.56
C SER A 907 -15.94 -31.71 24.13
N SER A 908 -15.01 -31.20 23.32
CA SER A 908 -15.21 -31.02 21.88
C SER A 908 -15.54 -32.31 21.11
N ASN A 909 -15.34 -33.50 21.69
CA ASN A 909 -15.73 -34.75 21.06
C ASN A 909 -17.22 -34.79 20.69
N LEU A 910 -18.09 -34.16 21.50
CA LEU A 910 -19.52 -34.07 21.23
C LEU A 910 -19.82 -33.36 19.88
N LEU A 911 -18.99 -32.38 19.49
CA LEU A 911 -19.10 -31.73 18.17
C LEU A 911 -18.84 -32.74 17.03
N PHE A 912 -17.80 -33.56 17.16
CA PHE A 912 -17.44 -34.53 16.13
C PHE A 912 -18.43 -35.69 16.04
N GLU A 913 -18.94 -36.15 17.19
CA GLU A 913 -20.04 -37.13 17.24
C GLU A 913 -21.28 -36.58 16.53
N GLN A 914 -21.66 -35.34 16.82
CA GLN A 914 -22.83 -34.72 16.20
C GLN A 914 -22.64 -34.46 14.70
N LEU A 915 -21.45 -34.04 14.26
CA LEU A 915 -21.12 -33.91 12.84
C LEU A 915 -21.25 -35.26 12.11
N GLY A 916 -20.77 -36.34 12.72
CA GLY A 916 -20.91 -37.70 12.19
C GLY A 916 -22.37 -38.15 12.06
N LEU A 917 -23.19 -37.94 13.10
CA LEU A 917 -24.63 -38.23 13.07
C LEU A 917 -25.39 -37.43 12.01
N MET A 918 -24.90 -36.24 11.66
CA MET A 918 -25.47 -35.38 10.63
C MET A 918 -24.94 -35.66 9.20
N GLY A 919 -24.12 -36.69 9.02
CA GLY A 919 -23.59 -37.10 7.71
C GLY A 919 -22.29 -36.41 7.29
N TYR A 920 -21.60 -35.74 8.20
CA TYR A 920 -20.29 -35.09 7.98
C TYR A 920 -19.18 -35.81 8.77
N PRO A 921 -18.74 -37.02 8.36
CA PRO A 921 -17.68 -37.72 9.06
C PRO A 921 -16.36 -36.96 8.96
N ILE A 922 -15.77 -36.60 10.11
CA ILE A 922 -14.51 -35.86 10.19
C ILE A 922 -13.37 -36.81 10.58
N GLN A 923 -12.36 -36.95 9.72
CA GLN A 923 -11.19 -37.76 10.04
C GLN A 923 -10.32 -37.06 11.11
N ARG A 924 -10.16 -37.68 12.28
CA ARG A 924 -9.20 -37.20 13.29
C ARG A 924 -7.80 -37.70 12.93
N ILE A 925 -6.85 -36.79 12.73
CA ILE A 925 -5.47 -37.11 12.33
C ILE A 925 -4.45 -36.35 13.19
N PRO A 926 -3.19 -36.79 13.30
CA PRO A 926 -2.16 -36.11 14.07
C PRO A 926 -2.04 -34.62 13.71
N TYR A 927 -1.87 -33.77 14.74
CA TYR A 927 -1.89 -32.31 14.59
C TYR A 927 -0.97 -31.78 13.48
N GLN A 928 0.26 -32.28 13.39
CA GLN A 928 1.23 -31.86 12.37
C GLN A 928 0.77 -32.21 10.95
N GLN A 929 0.14 -33.38 10.79
CA GLN A 929 -0.41 -33.82 9.51
C GLN A 929 -1.62 -32.96 9.12
N TRP A 930 -2.51 -32.68 10.07
CA TRP A 930 -3.64 -31.78 9.87
C TRP A 930 -3.19 -30.36 9.52
N TYR A 931 -2.21 -29.80 10.23
CA TYR A 931 -1.68 -28.47 9.97
C TYR A 931 -1.02 -28.37 8.59
N SER A 932 -0.32 -29.42 8.15
CA SER A 932 0.24 -29.47 6.79
C SER A 932 -0.84 -29.45 5.72
N LYS A 933 -1.93 -30.22 5.89
CA LYS A 933 -3.10 -30.17 5.00
C LYS A 933 -3.73 -28.78 4.96
N LEU A 934 -3.85 -28.14 6.13
CA LEU A 934 -4.36 -26.78 6.24
C LEU A 934 -3.48 -25.77 5.47
N LEU A 935 -2.15 -25.88 5.55
CA LEU A 935 -1.22 -25.01 4.82
C LEU A 935 -1.27 -25.21 3.30
N GLU A 936 -1.47 -26.45 2.82
CA GLU A 936 -1.59 -26.72 1.39
C GLU A 936 -2.86 -26.12 0.80
N ILE A 937 -3.98 -26.20 1.53
CA ILE A 937 -5.24 -25.59 1.12
C ILE A 937 -5.16 -24.07 1.20
N ALA A 938 -4.51 -23.52 2.23
CA ALA A 938 -4.24 -22.08 2.32
C ALA A 938 -3.46 -21.53 1.11
N LYS A 939 -2.59 -22.34 0.49
CA LYS A 939 -1.83 -21.95 -0.71
C LYS A 939 -2.63 -22.01 -2.01
N ARG A 940 -3.69 -22.82 -2.06
CA ARG A 940 -4.46 -23.11 -3.29
C ARG A 940 -5.88 -22.54 -3.28
N SER A 941 -6.41 -22.24 -2.10
CA SER A 941 -7.81 -21.85 -1.88
C SER A 941 -7.89 -20.82 -0.74
N PRO A 942 -7.55 -19.54 -1.02
CA PRO A 942 -7.53 -18.48 -0.01
C PRO A 942 -8.91 -18.18 0.61
N GLU A 943 -9.99 -18.67 0.00
CA GLU A 943 -11.37 -18.54 0.49
C GLU A 943 -11.74 -19.55 1.60
N HIS A 944 -10.84 -20.48 1.96
CA HIS A 944 -11.15 -21.51 2.96
C HIS A 944 -11.41 -20.89 4.36
N PRO A 945 -12.46 -21.31 5.11
CA PRO A 945 -12.86 -20.72 6.40
C PRO A 945 -11.77 -20.70 7.47
N LEU A 946 -10.84 -21.67 7.43
CA LEU A 946 -9.70 -21.78 8.34
C LEU A 946 -8.50 -20.91 7.95
N TYR A 947 -8.45 -20.35 6.73
CA TYR A 947 -7.33 -19.52 6.27
C TYR A 947 -7.01 -18.37 7.23
N PRO A 948 -7.99 -17.57 7.71
CA PRO A 948 -7.73 -16.50 8.68
C PRO A 948 -7.24 -16.98 10.05
N LEU A 949 -7.35 -18.28 10.35
CA LEU A 949 -7.02 -18.88 11.64
C LEU A 949 -5.67 -19.64 11.61
N VAL A 950 -4.99 -19.74 10.47
CA VAL A 950 -3.74 -20.52 10.31
C VAL A 950 -2.65 -20.12 11.31
N SER A 951 -2.53 -18.83 11.61
CA SER A 951 -1.56 -18.30 12.58
C SER A 951 -1.84 -18.77 14.02
N LEU A 952 -3.11 -19.05 14.35
CA LEU A 952 -3.51 -19.58 15.66
C LEU A 952 -3.17 -21.08 15.83
N PHE A 953 -2.88 -21.78 14.73
CA PHE A 953 -2.58 -23.22 14.71
C PHE A 953 -1.09 -23.54 14.50
N SER A 954 -0.17 -22.59 14.74
CA SER A 954 1.27 -22.82 14.53
C SER A 954 1.83 -23.97 15.42
N PRO A 955 2.91 -24.67 15.02
CA PRO A 955 3.47 -25.79 15.77
C PRO A 955 3.85 -25.45 17.23
N THR A 956 4.29 -24.21 17.47
CA THR A 956 4.62 -23.64 18.80
C THR A 956 3.41 -23.46 19.72
N SER A 957 2.20 -23.38 19.17
CA SER A 957 0.94 -23.27 19.93
C SER A 957 0.49 -24.61 20.53
N SER A 958 0.82 -25.73 19.87
CA SER A 958 0.34 -27.06 20.24
C SER A 958 0.90 -27.59 21.57
N GLN A 959 2.16 -27.27 21.89
CA GLN A 959 2.78 -27.62 23.18
C GLN A 959 2.24 -26.78 24.33
N LYS A 960 2.03 -25.46 24.13
CA LYS A 960 1.50 -24.56 25.17
C LYS A 960 0.00 -24.72 25.45
N ALA A 961 -0.80 -25.13 24.45
CA ALA A 961 -2.25 -25.29 24.60
C ALA A 961 -2.66 -26.56 25.36
N LYS A 962 -1.84 -27.63 25.30
CA LYS A 962 -2.08 -28.88 26.04
C LYS A 962 -1.92 -28.73 27.56
N GLU A 963 -1.12 -27.77 28.02
CA GLU A 963 -0.76 -27.65 29.44
C GLU A 963 -1.60 -26.57 30.18
N LYS A 964 -2.07 -25.52 29.48
CA LYS A 964 -2.80 -24.38 30.09
C LYS A 964 -4.28 -24.61 30.45
N SER A 965 -4.95 -25.61 29.87
CA SER A 965 -6.42 -25.68 29.87
C SER A 965 -7.10 -26.29 31.11
N MET A 966 -6.36 -26.84 32.10
CA MET A 966 -6.99 -27.69 33.12
C MET A 966 -7.15 -27.08 34.54
N ASN A 967 -6.63 -25.88 34.85
CA ASN A 967 -6.50 -25.47 36.26
C ASN A 967 -7.22 -24.18 36.72
N LEU A 968 -7.85 -23.39 35.84
CA LEU A 968 -8.53 -22.14 36.23
C LEU A 968 -10.06 -22.32 36.20
N LYS A 969 -10.75 -22.09 37.32
CA LYS A 969 -12.22 -22.09 37.40
C LYS A 969 -12.76 -20.69 37.63
N LEU A 970 -13.67 -20.23 36.78
CA LEU A 970 -14.43 -19.00 37.00
C LEU A 970 -15.71 -19.34 37.78
N ASN A 971 -15.94 -18.67 38.90
CA ASN A 971 -17.18 -18.76 39.66
C ASN A 971 -18.20 -17.74 39.10
N CYS A 972 -19.47 -18.12 38.97
CA CYS A 972 -20.57 -17.27 38.47
C CYS A 972 -21.75 -17.16 39.46
N GLN A 973 -21.48 -17.15 40.76
CA GLN A 973 -22.50 -17.20 41.81
C GLN A 973 -23.45 -15.99 41.81
N ASN A 974 -22.99 -14.78 41.50
CA ASN A 974 -23.82 -13.60 41.33
C ASN A 974 -24.77 -13.78 40.15
N THR A 975 -24.28 -14.30 39.01
CA THR A 975 -25.13 -14.65 37.86
C THR A 975 -26.17 -15.70 38.26
N ILE A 976 -25.76 -16.80 38.91
CA ILE A 976 -26.69 -17.86 39.33
C ILE A 976 -27.74 -17.32 40.31
N LYS A 977 -27.34 -16.56 41.33
CA LYS A 977 -28.26 -15.95 42.30
C LYS A 977 -29.23 -14.98 41.63
N GLY A 978 -28.72 -14.12 40.75
CA GLY A 978 -29.52 -13.12 40.06
C GLY A 978 -30.50 -13.69 39.04
N LEU A 979 -30.32 -14.94 38.61
CA LEU A 979 -31.20 -15.64 37.68
C LEU A 979 -32.05 -16.75 38.33
N ALA A 980 -31.83 -17.07 39.61
CA ALA A 980 -32.44 -18.23 40.28
C ALA A 980 -33.98 -18.25 40.25
N GLU A 981 -34.61 -17.08 40.26
CA GLU A 981 -36.08 -16.92 40.24
C GLU A 981 -36.63 -16.60 38.85
N THR A 982 -35.87 -16.90 37.79
CA THR A 982 -36.23 -16.59 36.41
C THR A 982 -36.31 -17.85 35.55
N SER A 983 -36.95 -17.74 34.39
CA SER A 983 -36.88 -18.78 33.34
C SER A 983 -35.61 -18.70 32.49
N ILE A 984 -34.66 -17.83 32.83
CA ILE A 984 -33.44 -17.59 32.05
C ILE A 984 -32.38 -18.59 32.51
N THR A 985 -32.31 -19.73 31.81
CA THR A 985 -31.29 -20.77 32.04
C THR A 985 -30.32 -20.83 30.87
N CYS A 986 -29.05 -21.14 31.16
CA CYS A 986 -28.08 -21.40 30.11
C CYS A 986 -28.39 -22.77 29.47
N PRO A 987 -28.69 -22.85 28.17
CA PRO A 987 -28.95 -24.13 27.51
C PRO A 987 -27.73 -25.06 27.62
N PRO A 988 -27.92 -26.37 27.87
CA PRO A 988 -26.81 -27.30 27.92
C PRO A 988 -26.13 -27.43 26.56
N ILE A 989 -24.80 -27.63 26.56
CA ILE A 989 -24.06 -27.96 25.34
C ILE A 989 -24.28 -29.44 25.02
N ASP A 990 -25.40 -29.72 24.36
CA ASP A 990 -25.82 -31.07 23.99
C ASP A 990 -25.90 -31.26 22.45
N ALA A 991 -26.25 -32.48 22.04
CA ALA A 991 -26.43 -32.82 20.63
C ALA A 991 -27.47 -31.94 19.93
N ASN A 992 -28.52 -31.50 20.62
CA ASN A 992 -29.56 -30.65 20.04
C ASN A 992 -29.05 -29.24 19.77
N LEU A 993 -28.33 -28.64 20.71
CA LEU A 993 -27.75 -27.31 20.54
C LEU A 993 -26.75 -27.29 19.36
N LEU A 994 -25.86 -28.28 19.32
CA LEU A 994 -24.89 -28.41 18.23
C LEU A 994 -25.57 -28.70 16.89
N LYS A 995 -26.62 -29.53 16.87
CA LYS A 995 -27.44 -29.77 15.68
C LYS A 995 -28.07 -28.47 15.17
N THR A 996 -28.59 -27.63 16.05
CA THR A 996 -29.16 -26.32 15.67
C THR A 996 -28.12 -25.43 15.01
N TYR A 997 -26.90 -25.36 15.55
CA TYR A 997 -25.80 -24.60 14.95
C TYR A 997 -25.37 -25.16 13.59
N ILE A 998 -25.18 -26.48 13.50
CA ILE A 998 -24.73 -27.14 12.27
C ILE A 998 -25.80 -27.05 11.17
N SER A 999 -27.09 -27.21 11.51
CA SER A 999 -28.18 -27.11 10.53
C SER A 999 -28.25 -25.73 9.89
N GLN A 1000 -28.02 -24.68 10.68
CA GLN A 1000 -27.95 -23.31 10.17
C GLN A 1000 -26.72 -23.06 9.29
N LEU A 1001 -25.59 -23.74 9.55
CA LEU A 1001 -24.41 -23.70 8.68
C LEU A 1001 -24.74 -24.26 7.28
N VAL A 1002 -25.41 -25.41 7.23
CA VAL A 1002 -25.67 -26.15 5.99
C VAL A 1002 -26.68 -25.43 5.09
N GLN A 1003 -27.71 -24.79 5.65
CA GLN A 1003 -28.71 -24.01 4.88
C GLN A 1003 -28.13 -22.80 4.14
N LYS A 1004 -26.89 -22.36 4.44
CA LYS A 1004 -26.21 -21.27 3.73
C LYS A 1004 -25.18 -21.75 2.69
N VAL A 1005 -24.86 -23.05 2.66
CA VAL A 1005 -23.84 -23.64 1.77
C VAL A 1005 -24.46 -24.33 0.56
N ASN A 1006 -25.72 -24.79 0.69
CA ASN A 1006 -26.60 -25.16 -0.44
C ASN A 1006 -27.40 -23.95 -0.90
#